data_AF-A0A3M1GLK5-F1
#
_entry.id   AF-A0A3M1GLK5-F1
#
_cell.length_a   1.000
_cell.length_b   1.000
_cell.length_c   1.000
_cell.angle_alpha   90.00
_cell.angle_beta   90.00
_cell.angle_gamma   90.00
#
_symmetry.space_group_name_H-M   'P 1'
#
loop_
_entity.id
_entity.type
_entity.pdbx_description
1 polymer ?
#
loop_
_entity_poly.entity_id
_entity_poly.type
_entity_poly.pdbx_seq_one_letter_code
_entity_poly.pdbx_strand_id
1 'polypeptide(L)'
;MSSIDALLGRVISLGQNRYRLEKLLGGGATAVVFLGVNPDRMDEQAAIKIARPEAQWQDALRQEFANLRKLEQAEQRSGTHYFPRVLAPPGDSLQPTWIGAEEYLILAQELVPGIGVHDLTLQYQGLHLPEPLALEIARQYAHMLTILHAAGLTCADRKLADLRWKQDYEIRTGSREELRRFQEAPPGSLMVLDWNVTAEKTAEAVKYDLFRFGLLWYRLLLGEDPRFHRGSEARLKDPLPRHKLWGTLSHPTRQILAKLLHFDPAHRYTQAENLLDDLGKAITLWKMPAEELWMQAENDRLSLEDAFNAADVMRVRTETWGEQPPPNLTRRHNQLRRKIFSAPSDPLREARSLQRWQEARHEAEQIKSVYAYHPAMWLHLDRLALIFGVAARTSASQEMVKPLWEKSEAIFAHDQPDEVETQTSPLDETFVSKLRGEAKDETSVWKEIHKRLWHEAAYRLALYLARQKRDEGHYAEAGRLFQEVLKRRQELGEAVCERLDMLYSDPTPEAEEIEHILSGAENLIETVRESLGRLGGDDSLEAWRQTLWQIQSARHDHPADPVLDALRGLVEAEETWRQSKARKDPPLELIPHLKRLYDRWEALQGHLSAEEKTRLADAREAFQERLDNRRNDLRARITGMDSLPVLETYRRAFPNDTEIQNSLEKKLENLEKELQQSLPLEEPTTLPDLQKQVEFLSQLYPQAENGVRLAKLIGQPWPEALKPEKIAEQREKYTKRWQEVAYYLERY
;
A
#
# COMPACT_ATOMS: atom_id res chain seq x y z
N MET A 1 -7.05 47.64 3.70
CA MET A 1 -6.11 47.40 4.81
C MET A 1 -4.72 47.26 4.25
N SER A 2 -3.74 47.93 4.83
CA SER A 2 -2.34 47.65 4.54
C SER A 2 -2.02 46.18 4.91
N SER A 3 -1.09 45.52 4.19
CA SER A 3 -0.68 44.17 4.58
C SER A 3 -0.11 44.21 6.00
N ILE A 4 -0.48 43.26 6.87
CA ILE A 4 0.04 43.17 8.25
C ILE A 4 1.59 43.14 8.23
N ASP A 5 2.19 42.58 7.19
CA ASP A 5 3.65 42.53 7.01
C ASP A 5 4.28 43.92 6.83
N ALA A 6 3.51 44.92 6.39
CA ALA A 6 3.95 46.30 6.27
C ALA A 6 4.14 47.00 7.63
N LEU A 7 3.79 46.32 8.73
CA LEU A 7 4.08 46.77 10.10
C LEU A 7 5.54 46.50 10.50
N LEU A 8 6.31 45.73 9.72
CA LEU A 8 7.72 45.49 9.99
C LEU A 8 8.49 46.82 10.08
N GLY A 9 9.35 46.94 11.09
CA GLY A 9 10.11 48.15 11.43
C GLY A 9 9.33 49.19 12.24
N ARG A 10 8.00 49.07 12.37
CA ARG A 10 7.21 50.02 13.17
C ARG A 10 7.36 49.77 14.66
N VAL A 11 7.23 50.85 15.44
CA VAL A 11 7.12 50.79 16.90
C VAL A 11 5.64 50.81 17.28
N ILE A 12 5.20 49.77 17.99
CA ILE A 12 3.85 49.67 18.55
C ILE A 12 3.88 49.93 20.05
N SER A 13 2.84 50.59 20.57
CA SER A 13 2.71 50.88 22.01
C SER A 13 1.52 50.09 22.56
N LEU A 14 1.76 49.25 23.55
CA LEU A 14 0.77 48.38 24.21
C LEU A 14 0.73 48.75 25.71
N GLY A 15 0.03 49.84 26.03
CA GLY A 15 0.09 50.45 27.35
C GLY A 15 1.43 51.14 27.59
N GLN A 16 2.12 50.79 28.67
CA GLN A 16 3.45 51.32 28.98
C GLN A 16 4.58 50.62 28.19
N ASN A 17 4.29 49.47 27.58
CA ASN A 17 5.27 48.69 26.83
C ASN A 17 5.34 49.15 25.38
N ARG A 18 6.55 49.28 24.83
CA ARG A 18 6.79 49.66 23.43
C ARG A 18 7.65 48.60 22.76
N TYR A 19 7.27 48.18 21.57
CA TYR A 19 8.03 47.17 20.82
C TYR A 19 8.21 47.61 19.36
N ARG A 20 9.47 47.59 18.90
CA ARG A 20 9.79 47.67 17.47
C ARG A 20 9.67 46.28 16.86
N LEU A 21 8.89 46.13 15.80
CA LEU A 21 8.73 44.86 15.10
C LEU A 21 9.93 44.61 14.18
N GLU A 22 10.85 43.73 14.56
CA GLU A 22 12.13 43.57 13.85
C GLU A 22 12.14 42.43 12.84
N LYS A 23 11.45 41.33 13.14
CA LYS A 23 11.50 40.12 12.31
C LYS A 23 10.14 39.42 12.30
N LEU A 24 9.73 38.92 11.15
CA LEU A 24 8.62 37.96 11.07
C LEU A 24 9.09 36.60 11.60
N LEU A 25 8.46 36.11 12.67
CA LEU A 25 8.74 34.80 13.26
C LEU A 25 7.90 33.69 12.62
N GLY A 26 6.72 34.03 12.12
CA GLY A 26 5.82 33.11 11.45
C GLY A 26 4.38 33.65 11.41
N GLY A 27 3.45 32.83 10.93
CA GLY A 27 2.04 33.17 10.93
C GLY A 27 1.17 31.96 10.64
N GLY A 28 -0.05 31.98 11.16
CA GLY A 28 -1.07 30.96 10.92
C GLY A 28 -2.33 31.56 10.32
N ALA A 29 -3.42 30.78 10.36
CA ALA A 29 -4.75 31.27 10.01
C ALA A 29 -5.19 32.41 10.94
N THR A 30 -4.88 32.32 12.24
CA THR A 30 -5.34 33.29 13.25
C THR A 30 -4.55 34.59 13.29
N ALA A 31 -3.22 34.52 13.26
CA ALA A 31 -2.37 35.69 13.54
C ALA A 31 -1.03 35.62 12.79
N VAL A 32 -0.42 36.81 12.63
CA VAL A 32 0.97 36.97 12.21
C VAL A 32 1.80 37.28 13.46
N VAL A 33 2.98 36.65 13.58
CA VAL A 33 3.83 36.72 14.78
C VAL A 33 5.16 37.37 14.44
N PHE A 34 5.49 38.45 15.15
CA PHE A 34 6.74 39.19 15.00
C PHE A 34 7.62 39.06 16.24
N LEU A 35 8.93 39.19 16.05
CA LEU A 35 9.88 39.54 17.10
C LEU A 35 9.71 41.02 17.39
N GLY A 36 9.24 41.34 18.59
CA GLY A 36 9.23 42.69 19.14
C GLY A 36 10.45 42.91 20.02
N VAL A 37 11.16 44.00 19.80
CA VAL A 37 12.28 44.44 20.65
C VAL A 37 11.92 45.77 21.28
N ASN A 38 12.06 45.90 22.60
CA ASN A 38 11.85 47.17 23.25
C ASN A 38 12.95 48.17 22.81
N PRO A 39 12.60 49.29 22.14
CA PRO A 39 13.61 50.21 21.60
C PRO A 39 14.44 50.89 22.69
N ASP A 40 13.90 50.96 23.92
CA ASP A 40 14.55 51.58 25.07
C ASP A 40 15.38 50.56 25.88
N ARG A 41 15.15 49.25 25.69
CA ARG A 41 15.79 48.12 26.39
C ARG A 41 15.94 46.92 25.46
N MET A 42 17.03 46.87 24.71
CA MET A 42 17.21 45.91 23.61
C MET A 42 17.22 44.42 24.05
N ASP A 43 17.44 44.16 25.34
CA ASP A 43 17.37 42.84 25.98
C ASP A 43 15.92 42.40 26.28
N GLU A 44 14.96 43.31 26.31
CA GLU A 44 13.54 42.99 26.45
C GLU A 44 12.93 42.64 25.08
N GLN A 45 12.81 41.34 24.82
CA GLN A 45 12.24 40.79 23.60
C GLN A 45 10.90 40.09 23.87
N ALA A 46 9.98 40.18 22.92
CA ALA A 46 8.65 39.59 22.99
C ALA A 46 8.23 38.99 21.64
N ALA A 47 7.37 37.97 21.69
CA ALA A 47 6.60 37.54 20.53
C ALA A 47 5.33 38.39 20.44
N ILE A 48 5.22 39.19 19.38
CA ILE A 48 4.06 40.06 19.12
C ILE A 48 3.14 39.37 18.14
N LYS A 49 1.98 38.90 18.62
CA LYS A 49 0.93 38.31 17.81
C LYS A 49 -0.07 39.40 17.40
N ILE A 50 -0.30 39.54 16.10
CA ILE A 50 -1.29 40.46 15.52
C ILE A 50 -2.35 39.61 14.81
N ALA A 51 -3.60 39.70 15.28
CA ALA A 51 -4.71 38.95 14.68
C ALA A 51 -4.94 39.38 13.23
N ARG A 52 -5.36 38.43 12.41
CA ARG A 52 -5.93 38.75 11.09
C ARG A 52 -7.26 39.49 11.24
N PRO A 53 -7.65 40.34 10.26
CA PRO A 53 -8.77 41.26 10.44
C PRO A 53 -10.13 40.60 10.60
N GLU A 54 -10.31 39.35 10.16
CA GLU A 54 -11.56 38.62 10.24
C GLU A 54 -11.96 38.37 11.71
N ALA A 55 -13.23 38.62 12.04
CA ALA A 55 -13.74 38.59 13.42
C ALA A 55 -13.42 37.26 14.15
N GLN A 56 -13.60 36.13 13.48
CA GLN A 56 -13.29 34.80 14.04
C GLN A 56 -11.82 34.65 14.49
N TRP A 57 -10.88 35.33 13.83
CA TRP A 57 -9.46 35.29 14.19
C TRP A 57 -9.12 36.26 15.31
N GLN A 58 -9.81 37.38 15.37
CA GLN A 58 -9.73 38.28 16.52
C GLN A 58 -10.27 37.59 17.79
N ASP A 59 -11.41 36.90 17.69
CA ASP A 59 -12.00 36.16 18.80
C ASP A 59 -11.07 35.03 19.28
N ALA A 60 -10.43 34.31 18.36
CA ALA A 60 -9.44 33.30 18.68
C ALA A 60 -8.22 33.88 19.44
N LEU A 61 -7.75 35.10 19.10
CA LEU A 61 -6.68 35.76 19.85
C LEU A 61 -7.14 36.27 21.24
N ARG A 62 -8.40 36.73 21.37
CA ARG A 62 -8.99 37.06 22.69
C ARG A 62 -9.08 35.81 23.58
N GLN A 63 -9.48 34.69 22.99
CA GLN A 63 -9.54 33.40 23.67
C GLN A 63 -8.14 32.96 24.14
N GLU A 64 -7.13 33.07 23.26
CA GLU A 64 -5.73 32.78 23.62
C GLU A 64 -5.26 33.61 24.82
N PHE A 65 -5.53 34.91 24.80
CA PHE A 65 -5.20 35.80 25.91
C PHE A 65 -5.88 35.38 27.22
N ALA A 66 -7.18 35.09 27.20
CA ALA A 66 -7.93 34.67 28.38
C ALA A 66 -7.42 33.33 28.92
N ASN A 67 -7.13 32.38 28.03
CA ASN A 67 -6.57 31.07 28.38
C ASN A 67 -5.20 31.19 29.03
N LEU A 68 -4.28 31.96 28.44
CA LEU A 68 -2.93 32.16 28.99
C LEU A 68 -2.98 32.76 30.40
N ARG A 69 -3.87 33.74 30.65
CA ARG A 69 -4.07 34.31 31.99
C ARG A 69 -4.58 33.27 33.00
N LYS A 70 -5.54 32.44 32.61
CA LYS A 70 -6.07 31.35 33.46
C LYS A 70 -4.99 30.31 33.78
N LEU A 71 -4.19 29.97 32.78
CA LEU A 71 -3.11 28.98 32.88
C LEU A 71 -1.93 29.50 33.71
N GLU A 72 -1.57 30.78 33.58
CA GLU A 72 -0.57 31.45 34.41
C GLU A 72 -0.93 31.35 35.91
N GLN A 73 -2.19 31.57 36.27
CA GLN A 73 -2.67 31.40 37.65
C GLN A 73 -2.61 29.94 38.13
N ALA A 74 -2.85 28.98 37.25
CA ALA A 74 -2.78 27.56 37.58
C ALA A 74 -1.34 27.08 37.78
N GLU A 75 -0.39 27.55 36.96
CA GLU A 75 1.04 27.23 37.07
C GLU A 75 1.70 27.78 38.33
N GLN A 76 1.30 28.96 38.80
CA GLN A 76 1.83 29.53 40.04
C GLN A 76 1.67 28.58 41.22
N ARG A 77 0.65 27.72 41.22
CA ARG A 77 0.41 26.72 42.27
C ARG A 77 1.34 25.52 42.16
N SER A 78 1.81 25.17 40.96
CA SER A 78 2.68 24.01 40.72
C SER A 78 4.17 24.38 40.67
N GLY A 79 4.52 25.66 40.61
CA GLY A 79 5.91 26.11 40.51
C GLY A 79 6.58 25.73 39.19
N THR A 80 5.78 25.62 38.12
CA THR A 80 6.25 25.21 36.78
C THR A 80 6.05 26.32 35.75
N HIS A 81 6.61 26.12 34.56
CA HIS A 81 6.50 27.06 33.45
C HIS A 81 6.53 26.31 32.11
N TYR A 82 5.34 26.04 31.59
CA TYR A 82 5.04 25.40 30.32
C TYR A 82 4.28 26.35 29.38
N PHE A 83 3.59 27.38 29.89
CA PHE A 83 2.82 28.33 29.10
C PHE A 83 3.50 29.69 28.97
N PRO A 84 3.47 30.34 27.78
CA PRO A 84 3.99 31.70 27.59
C PRO A 84 3.35 32.72 28.55
N ARG A 85 4.15 33.64 29.07
CA ARG A 85 3.62 34.77 29.86
C ARG A 85 3.04 35.86 28.97
N VAL A 86 1.91 36.42 29.38
CA VAL A 86 1.33 37.61 28.73
C VAL A 86 2.06 38.85 29.25
N LEU A 87 2.80 39.51 28.37
CA LEU A 87 3.60 40.71 28.71
C LEU A 87 2.77 42.00 28.51
N ALA A 88 1.93 42.05 27.49
CA ALA A 88 1.00 43.16 27.26
C ALA A 88 -0.22 42.73 26.44
N PRO A 89 -1.41 43.34 26.67
CA PRO A 89 -1.69 44.39 27.65
C PRO A 89 -1.83 43.86 29.10
N PRO A 90 -1.67 44.73 30.12
CA PRO A 90 -1.72 44.34 31.54
C PRO A 90 -3.12 44.12 32.12
N GLY A 91 -4.20 44.38 31.36
CA GLY A 91 -5.58 44.24 31.85
C GLY A 91 -6.15 42.81 31.77
N ASP A 92 -7.45 42.67 32.07
CA ASP A 92 -8.18 41.39 32.02
C ASP A 92 -8.87 41.11 30.68
N SER A 93 -8.79 42.06 29.73
CA SER A 93 -9.32 41.89 28.39
C SER A 93 -8.35 42.41 27.33
N LEU A 94 -8.29 41.71 26.20
CA LEU A 94 -7.52 42.13 25.05
C LEU A 94 -8.34 43.15 24.25
N GLN A 95 -7.91 44.40 24.18
CA GLN A 95 -8.60 45.46 23.44
C GLN A 95 -7.84 45.81 22.15
N PRO A 96 -8.53 46.27 21.09
CA PRO A 96 -7.85 46.69 19.88
C PRO A 96 -6.93 47.90 20.09
N THR A 97 -5.86 47.97 19.31
CA THR A 97 -4.84 49.01 19.30
C THR A 97 -4.81 49.70 17.94
N TRP A 98 -4.83 51.03 17.94
CA TRP A 98 -4.76 51.83 16.72
C TRP A 98 -3.31 52.03 16.26
N ILE A 99 -3.01 51.67 15.01
CA ILE A 99 -1.72 51.96 14.36
C ILE A 99 -2.00 52.81 13.12
N GLY A 100 -1.74 54.11 13.24
CA GLY A 100 -2.15 55.07 12.20
C GLY A 100 -3.68 55.17 12.13
N ALA A 101 -4.26 54.86 10.97
CA ALA A 101 -5.71 54.91 10.75
C ALA A 101 -6.39 53.52 10.81
N GLU A 102 -5.63 52.46 11.14
CA GLU A 102 -6.12 51.08 11.15
C GLU A 102 -6.10 50.51 12.57
N GLU A 103 -7.07 49.66 12.88
CA GLU A 103 -7.26 49.01 14.16
C GLU A 103 -6.76 47.56 14.09
N TYR A 104 -5.98 47.15 15.09
CA TYR A 104 -5.37 45.83 15.17
C TYR A 104 -5.56 45.22 16.56
N LEU A 105 -5.87 43.93 16.64
CA LEU A 105 -5.85 43.21 17.90
C LEU A 105 -4.45 42.61 18.12
N ILE A 106 -3.76 43.01 19.19
CA ILE A 106 -2.34 42.73 19.40
C ILE A 106 -2.10 42.17 20.80
N LEU A 107 -1.39 41.04 20.86
CA LEU A 107 -0.94 40.39 22.08
C LEU A 107 0.59 40.35 22.09
N ALA A 108 1.21 40.90 23.13
CA ALA A 108 2.64 40.67 23.41
C ALA A 108 2.78 39.58 24.46
N GLN A 109 3.49 38.52 24.10
CA GLN A 109 3.80 37.42 25.00
C GLN A 109 5.31 37.16 25.03
N GLU A 110 5.73 36.37 26.01
CA GLU A 110 7.08 35.87 26.14
C GLU A 110 7.60 35.27 24.82
N LEU A 111 8.83 35.62 24.44
CA LEU A 111 9.52 34.97 23.35
C LEU A 111 10.06 33.60 23.82
N VAL A 112 9.31 32.55 23.52
CA VAL A 112 9.66 31.19 23.94
C VAL A 112 10.94 30.69 23.22
N PRO A 113 11.99 30.31 23.97
CA PRO A 113 13.24 29.82 23.40
C PRO A 113 13.14 28.37 22.91
N GLY A 114 14.16 27.92 22.17
CA GLY A 114 14.30 26.53 21.73
C GLY A 114 13.78 26.25 20.32
N ILE A 115 13.86 24.98 19.91
CA ILE A 115 13.42 24.51 18.59
C ILE A 115 12.05 23.85 18.68
N GLY A 116 11.34 23.70 17.56
CA GLY A 116 10.08 22.94 17.58
C GLY A 116 10.38 21.46 17.85
N VAL A 117 9.54 20.75 18.60
CA VAL A 117 9.76 19.31 18.84
C VAL A 117 9.69 18.53 17.51
N HIS A 118 8.90 19.00 16.54
CA HIS A 118 8.96 18.47 15.17
C HIS A 118 10.36 18.63 14.53
N ASP A 119 11.00 19.79 14.69
CA ASP A 119 12.34 20.02 14.15
C ASP A 119 13.41 19.27 14.94
N LEU A 120 13.19 19.05 16.24
CA LEU A 120 14.05 18.24 17.09
C LEU A 120 14.16 16.80 16.58
N THR A 121 13.07 16.19 16.10
CA THR A 121 13.15 14.83 15.56
C THR A 121 14.00 14.73 14.29
N LEU A 122 14.15 15.83 13.53
CA LEU A 122 15.01 15.88 12.35
C LEU A 122 16.51 15.75 12.69
N GLN A 123 16.88 15.97 13.96
CA GLN A 123 18.26 15.82 14.43
C GLN A 123 18.63 14.35 14.71
N TYR A 124 17.64 13.45 14.69
CA TYR A 124 17.80 12.04 15.04
C TYR A 124 17.53 11.13 13.85
N GLN A 125 18.33 10.06 13.75
CA GLN A 125 18.14 9.05 12.71
C GLN A 125 16.77 8.39 12.86
N GLY A 126 16.08 8.15 11.73
CA GLY A 126 14.76 7.52 11.73
C GLY A 126 13.61 8.43 12.17
N LEU A 127 13.88 9.74 12.37
CA LEU A 127 12.88 10.75 12.75
C LEU A 127 12.15 10.47 14.07
N HIS A 128 12.79 9.72 14.97
CA HIS A 128 12.31 9.42 16.32
C HIS A 128 13.35 9.86 17.35
N LEU A 129 12.89 10.16 18.57
CA LEU A 129 13.76 10.56 19.68
C LEU A 129 14.29 9.33 20.43
N PRO A 130 15.47 9.41 21.06
CA PRO A 130 15.91 8.42 22.03
C PRO A 130 14.92 8.32 23.20
N GLU A 131 14.70 7.10 23.70
CA GLU A 131 13.66 6.82 24.70
C GLU A 131 13.71 7.74 25.95
N PRO A 132 14.87 8.04 26.57
CA PRO A 132 14.91 8.93 27.73
C PRO A 132 14.47 10.36 27.41
N LEU A 133 14.79 10.88 26.22
CA LEU A 133 14.37 12.20 25.78
C LEU A 133 12.85 12.23 25.52
N ALA A 134 12.34 11.20 24.83
CA ALA A 134 10.92 11.06 24.56
C ALA A 134 10.10 10.93 25.87
N LEU A 135 10.61 10.18 26.85
CA LEU A 135 10.01 10.05 28.18
C LEU A 135 9.99 11.39 28.92
N GLU A 136 11.08 12.15 28.90
CA GLU A 136 11.12 13.44 29.61
C GLU A 136 10.18 14.47 28.99
N ILE A 137 10.11 14.55 27.65
CA ILE A 137 9.13 15.38 26.94
C ILE A 137 7.71 14.94 27.33
N ALA A 138 7.45 13.63 27.34
CA ALA A 138 6.16 13.07 27.72
C ALA A 138 5.76 13.42 29.16
N ARG A 139 6.70 13.30 30.11
CA ARG A 139 6.47 13.63 31.53
C ARG A 139 6.13 15.11 31.71
N GLN A 140 6.89 16.00 31.06
CA GLN A 140 6.62 17.44 31.11
C GLN A 140 5.28 17.78 30.45
N TYR A 141 4.94 17.14 29.33
CA TYR A 141 3.65 17.31 28.67
C TYR A 141 2.48 16.78 29.53
N ALA A 142 2.61 15.63 30.15
CA ALA A 142 1.59 15.08 31.06
C ALA A 142 1.36 16.00 32.27
N HIS A 143 2.43 16.57 32.84
CA HIS A 143 2.30 17.55 33.91
C HIS A 143 1.63 18.84 33.43
N MET A 144 1.94 19.31 32.22
CA MET A 144 1.23 20.42 31.59
C MET A 144 -0.28 20.11 31.45
N LEU A 145 -0.65 18.90 31.01
CA LEU A 145 -2.05 18.48 30.93
C LEU A 145 -2.75 18.48 32.30
N THR A 146 -2.08 18.02 33.36
CA THR A 146 -2.60 18.12 34.73
C THR A 146 -2.95 19.56 35.11
N ILE A 147 -2.09 20.53 34.77
CA ILE A 147 -2.33 21.95 35.05
C ILE A 147 -3.48 22.50 34.18
N LEU A 148 -3.50 22.16 32.89
CA LEU A 148 -4.57 22.52 31.94
C LEU A 148 -5.94 22.01 32.44
N HIS A 149 -6.01 20.74 32.84
CA HIS A 149 -7.23 20.09 33.34
C HIS A 149 -7.62 20.61 34.72
N ALA A 150 -6.67 21.01 35.57
CA ALA A 150 -6.97 21.68 36.84
C ALA A 150 -7.51 23.10 36.63
N ALA A 151 -7.09 23.78 35.56
CA ALA A 151 -7.66 25.05 35.11
C ALA A 151 -9.04 24.88 34.44
N GLY A 152 -9.59 23.67 34.35
CA GLY A 152 -10.90 23.41 33.74
C GLY A 152 -10.92 23.58 32.22
N LEU A 153 -9.77 23.40 31.57
CA LEU A 153 -9.59 23.47 30.12
C LEU A 153 -9.12 22.11 29.58
N THR A 154 -9.33 21.88 28.29
CA THR A 154 -8.79 20.76 27.49
C THR A 154 -8.28 21.26 26.15
N CYS A 155 -7.41 20.50 25.48
CA CYS A 155 -6.79 20.90 24.21
C CYS A 155 -6.53 19.69 23.30
N ALA A 156 -7.52 19.40 22.46
CA ALA A 156 -7.53 18.26 21.56
C ALA A 156 -6.70 18.45 20.27
N ASP A 157 -6.50 19.71 19.86
CA ASP A 157 -5.86 20.08 18.59
C ASP A 157 -4.36 20.36 18.74
N ARG A 158 -3.71 19.69 19.70
CA ARG A 158 -2.26 19.87 19.90
C ARG A 158 -1.47 19.10 18.84
N LYS A 159 -0.46 19.76 18.26
CA LYS A 159 0.49 19.19 17.28
C LYS A 159 1.94 19.38 17.72
N LEU A 160 2.87 18.62 17.14
CA LEU A 160 4.30 18.74 17.46
C LEU A 160 4.89 20.13 17.19
N ALA A 161 4.30 20.89 16.27
CA ALA A 161 4.73 22.26 15.96
C ALA A 161 4.42 23.27 17.09
N ASP A 162 3.49 22.93 17.99
CA ASP A 162 3.15 23.78 19.13
C ASP A 162 4.07 23.54 20.33
N LEU A 163 4.89 22.51 20.27
CA LEU A 163 5.81 22.13 21.32
C LEU A 163 7.18 22.71 21.01
N ARG A 164 7.75 23.47 21.96
CA ARG A 164 9.12 23.96 21.88
C ARG A 164 9.99 23.28 22.92
N TRP A 165 11.13 22.78 22.48
CA TRP A 165 12.13 22.18 23.34
C TRP A 165 13.34 23.11 23.46
N LYS A 166 13.56 23.62 24.67
CA LYS A 166 14.80 24.30 25.02
C LYS A 166 15.77 23.23 25.52
N GLN A 167 16.72 22.90 24.67
CA GLN A 167 17.71 21.86 24.94
C GLN A 167 18.86 22.41 25.80
N ASP A 168 19.15 21.72 26.90
CA ASP A 168 20.30 22.04 27.76
C ASP A 168 21.53 21.20 27.36
N TYR A 169 21.33 19.95 26.95
CA TYR A 169 22.37 19.11 26.34
C TYR A 169 21.76 18.08 25.37
N GLU A 170 22.61 17.52 24.51
CA GLU A 170 22.23 16.47 23.57
C GLU A 170 22.33 15.08 24.18
N ILE A 171 21.37 14.23 23.83
CA ILE A 171 21.34 12.82 24.22
C ILE A 171 21.17 11.98 22.95
N ARG A 172 22.08 11.04 22.72
CA ARG A 172 22.17 10.17 21.55
C ARG A 172 22.32 8.73 22.01
N THR A 173 21.71 7.82 21.25
CA THR A 173 21.89 6.38 21.45
C THR A 173 23.37 5.99 21.24
N GLY A 174 23.81 4.94 21.92
CA GLY A 174 25.21 4.47 21.90
C GLY A 174 26.17 5.24 22.82
N SER A 175 25.71 6.26 23.54
CA SER A 175 26.55 7.07 24.45
C SER A 175 26.22 6.83 25.92
N ARG A 176 27.07 6.07 26.61
CA ARG A 176 26.95 5.83 28.06
C ARG A 176 27.08 7.12 28.88
N GLU A 177 27.91 8.06 28.42
CA GLU A 177 28.12 9.35 29.11
C GLU A 177 26.87 10.23 29.06
N GLU A 178 26.15 10.24 27.93
CA GLU A 178 24.91 11.02 27.80
C GLU A 178 23.78 10.38 28.61
N LEU A 179 23.71 9.05 28.68
CA LEU A 179 22.81 8.36 29.61
C LEU A 179 23.11 8.73 31.08
N ARG A 180 24.38 8.80 31.46
CA ARG A 180 24.77 9.21 32.81
C ARG A 180 24.37 10.66 33.09
N ARG A 181 24.55 11.57 32.15
CA ARG A 181 24.03 12.95 32.27
C ARG A 181 22.52 12.98 32.47
N PHE A 182 21.77 12.13 31.75
CA PHE A 182 20.32 11.98 31.94
C PHE A 182 19.93 11.52 33.35
N GLN A 183 20.72 10.62 33.94
CA GLN A 183 20.51 10.17 35.32
C GLN A 183 20.65 11.32 36.33
N GLU A 184 21.53 12.28 36.06
CA GLU A 184 21.83 13.42 36.93
C GLU A 184 20.86 14.61 36.73
N ALA A 185 20.50 14.93 35.49
CA ALA A 185 19.69 16.11 35.16
C ALA A 185 18.81 15.89 33.91
N PRO A 186 17.65 16.56 33.79
CA PRO A 186 16.85 16.49 32.56
C PRO A 186 17.59 17.14 31.36
N PRO A 187 17.41 16.63 30.12
CA PRO A 187 18.08 17.13 28.91
C PRO A 187 17.57 18.48 28.39
N GLY A 188 16.52 19.03 28.99
CA GLY A 188 15.92 20.29 28.62
C GLY A 188 14.53 20.52 29.20
N SER A 189 13.89 21.57 28.74
CA SER A 189 12.57 21.99 29.19
C SER A 189 11.60 22.20 28.03
N LEU A 190 10.36 21.78 28.23
CA LEU A 190 9.24 21.93 27.30
C LEU A 190 8.51 23.24 27.55
N MET A 191 8.15 23.92 26.47
CA MET A 191 7.18 25.02 26.44
C MET A 191 6.13 24.73 25.37
N VAL A 192 4.88 25.10 25.62
CA VAL A 192 3.73 24.77 24.76
C VAL A 192 3.05 26.04 24.30
N LEU A 193 2.89 26.18 23.00
CA LEU A 193 2.35 27.37 22.33
C LEU A 193 0.90 27.17 21.87
N ASP A 194 0.34 28.20 21.24
CA ASP A 194 -0.93 28.19 20.52
C ASP A 194 -2.13 27.80 21.41
N TRP A 195 -2.59 28.75 22.22
CA TRP A 195 -3.67 28.54 23.20
C TRP A 195 -5.01 29.14 22.77
N ASN A 196 -5.16 29.42 21.48
CA ASN A 196 -6.39 29.90 20.85
C ASN A 196 -7.48 28.82 20.70
N VAL A 197 -7.10 27.53 20.66
CA VAL A 197 -8.02 26.39 20.51
C VAL A 197 -8.01 25.54 21.79
N THR A 198 -9.00 25.79 22.65
CA THR A 198 -9.26 25.00 23.88
C THR A 198 -10.75 24.76 24.04
N ALA A 199 -11.12 23.74 24.81
CA ALA A 199 -12.51 23.50 25.21
C ALA A 199 -12.65 23.50 26.73
N GLU A 200 -13.90 23.57 27.20
CA GLU A 200 -14.21 23.32 28.61
C GLU A 200 -13.94 21.86 28.97
N LYS A 201 -13.49 21.65 30.21
CA LYS A 201 -13.18 20.31 30.70
C LYS A 201 -14.46 19.46 30.89
N THR A 202 -14.48 18.33 30.19
CA THR A 202 -15.37 17.20 30.45
C THR A 202 -14.55 15.92 30.61
N ALA A 203 -15.14 14.85 31.15
CA ALA A 203 -14.44 13.57 31.30
C ALA A 203 -14.04 12.98 29.93
N GLU A 204 -14.90 13.15 28.93
CA GLU A 204 -14.69 12.71 27.56
C GLU A 204 -13.56 13.51 26.90
N ALA A 205 -13.54 14.83 27.08
CA ALA A 205 -12.49 15.68 26.51
C ALA A 205 -11.11 15.39 27.13
N VAL A 206 -11.05 15.08 28.44
CA VAL A 206 -9.81 14.64 29.10
C VAL A 206 -9.29 13.34 28.50
N LYS A 207 -10.16 12.34 28.33
CA LYS A 207 -9.77 11.07 27.68
C LYS A 207 -9.29 11.28 26.24
N TYR A 208 -9.90 12.23 25.53
CA TYR A 208 -9.49 12.57 24.17
C TYR A 208 -8.12 13.27 24.14
N ASP A 209 -7.85 14.24 25.02
CA ASP A 209 -6.53 14.87 25.16
C ASP A 209 -5.43 13.82 25.39
N LEU A 210 -5.67 12.86 26.28
CA LEU A 210 -4.72 11.79 26.59
C LEU A 210 -4.51 10.86 25.39
N PHE A 211 -5.56 10.51 24.65
CA PHE A 211 -5.44 9.75 23.42
C PHE A 211 -4.63 10.50 22.36
N ARG A 212 -4.93 11.79 22.13
CA ARG A 212 -4.21 12.66 21.17
C ARG A 212 -2.74 12.80 21.55
N PHE A 213 -2.45 12.94 22.84
CA PHE A 213 -1.08 12.89 23.34
C PHE A 213 -0.40 11.56 23.02
N GLY A 214 -1.09 10.43 23.18
CA GLY A 214 -0.60 9.11 22.77
C GLY A 214 -0.17 9.07 21.30
N LEU A 215 -0.89 9.75 20.40
CA LEU A 215 -0.52 9.83 18.97
C LEU A 215 0.76 10.64 18.76
N LEU A 216 0.89 11.78 19.44
CA LEU A 216 2.11 12.59 19.39
C LEU A 216 3.30 11.79 19.92
N TRP A 217 3.12 11.10 21.05
CA TRP A 217 4.19 10.34 21.68
C TRP A 217 4.57 9.07 20.90
N TYR A 218 3.60 8.40 20.27
CA TYR A 218 3.85 7.34 19.28
C TYR A 218 4.82 7.82 18.21
N ARG A 219 4.55 8.99 17.61
CA ARG A 219 5.43 9.56 16.59
C ARG A 219 6.81 9.89 17.13
N LEU A 220 6.91 10.42 18.35
CA LEU A 220 8.21 10.71 18.97
C LEU A 220 9.03 9.45 19.23
N LEU A 221 8.39 8.33 19.58
CA LEU A 221 9.08 7.06 19.88
C LEU A 221 9.37 6.22 18.62
N LEU A 222 8.48 6.25 17.64
CA LEU A 222 8.45 5.30 16.53
C LEU A 222 8.72 5.93 15.15
N GLY A 223 8.71 7.27 15.06
CA GLY A 223 9.17 8.03 13.89
C GLY A 223 8.13 8.22 12.79
N GLU A 224 6.95 7.61 12.91
CA GLU A 224 5.84 7.72 11.97
C GLU A 224 4.50 7.98 12.67
N ASP A 225 3.50 8.43 11.91
CA ASP A 225 2.14 8.56 12.42
C ASP A 225 1.45 7.18 12.44
N PRO A 226 0.69 6.85 13.49
CA PRO A 226 -0.06 5.60 13.52
C PRO A 226 -1.13 5.58 12.43
N ARG A 227 -1.27 4.44 11.75
CA ARG A 227 -2.32 4.21 10.75
C ARG A 227 -3.57 3.64 11.41
N PHE A 228 -4.75 4.02 10.93
CA PHE A 228 -6.04 3.57 11.45
C PHE A 228 -6.90 2.87 10.40
N HIS A 229 -7.83 2.03 10.85
CA HIS A 229 -8.85 1.45 9.98
C HIS A 229 -9.77 2.54 9.44
N ARG A 230 -10.23 2.37 8.19
CA ARG A 230 -11.16 3.33 7.57
C ARG A 230 -12.46 3.38 8.40
N GLY A 231 -12.85 4.59 8.82
CA GLY A 231 -14.04 4.80 9.65
C GLY A 231 -13.83 4.61 11.16
N SER A 232 -12.61 4.31 11.63
CA SER A 232 -12.28 4.25 13.05
C SER A 232 -11.11 5.18 13.38
N GLU A 233 -11.30 6.14 14.28
CA GLU A 233 -10.20 7.01 14.76
C GLU A 233 -9.37 6.38 15.88
N ALA A 234 -9.79 5.23 16.41
CA ALA A 234 -9.20 4.61 17.60
C ALA A 234 -8.51 3.27 17.32
N ARG A 235 -8.88 2.58 16.24
CA ARG A 235 -8.38 1.24 15.93
C ARG A 235 -7.20 1.28 14.96
N LEU A 236 -6.01 1.06 15.48
CA LEU A 236 -4.78 0.98 14.69
C LEU A 236 -4.89 -0.10 13.60
N LYS A 237 -4.45 0.23 12.38
CA LYS A 237 -4.30 -0.69 11.25
C LYS A 237 -3.25 -1.75 11.56
N ASP A 238 -2.13 -1.31 12.14
CA ASP A 238 -1.04 -2.18 12.56
C ASP A 238 -0.95 -2.17 14.09
N PRO A 239 -1.06 -3.33 14.75
CA PRO A 239 -0.74 -3.49 16.15
C PRO A 239 0.60 -2.85 16.55
N LEU A 240 0.63 -2.16 17.69
CA LEU A 240 1.88 -1.58 18.23
C LEU A 240 3.05 -2.57 18.24
N PRO A 241 2.85 -3.84 18.65
CA PRO A 241 3.97 -4.78 18.71
C PRO A 241 4.56 -5.21 17.37
N ARG A 242 3.88 -4.92 16.25
CA ARG A 242 4.41 -5.17 14.90
C ARG A 242 5.30 -4.05 14.39
N HIS A 243 5.31 -2.89 15.06
CA HIS A 243 6.20 -1.82 14.66
C HIS A 243 7.66 -2.23 14.91
N LYS A 244 8.53 -2.05 13.92
CA LYS A 244 9.94 -2.49 13.96
C LYS A 244 10.74 -1.97 15.15
N LEU A 245 10.40 -0.78 15.65
CA LEU A 245 11.05 -0.15 16.81
C LEU A 245 10.40 -0.53 18.16
N TRP A 246 9.31 -1.30 18.16
CA TRP A 246 8.59 -1.62 19.40
C TRP A 246 9.46 -2.36 20.41
N GLY A 247 10.16 -3.42 19.98
CA GLY A 247 11.03 -4.21 20.86
C GLY A 247 12.25 -3.46 21.41
N THR A 248 12.61 -2.32 20.79
CA THR A 248 13.71 -1.46 21.27
C THR A 248 13.31 -0.59 22.45
N LEU A 249 12.00 -0.42 22.71
CA LEU A 249 11.49 0.34 23.84
C LEU A 249 11.45 -0.52 25.10
N SER A 250 11.70 0.10 26.26
CA SER A 250 11.54 -0.58 27.55
C SER A 250 10.07 -0.93 27.82
N HIS A 251 9.86 -1.98 28.63
CA HIS A 251 8.53 -2.47 28.98
C HIS A 251 7.63 -1.40 29.60
N PRO A 252 8.09 -0.56 30.56
CA PRO A 252 7.29 0.55 31.07
C PRO A 252 6.79 1.49 29.96
N THR A 253 7.67 1.88 29.03
CA THR A 253 7.32 2.77 27.90
C THR A 253 6.27 2.12 27.00
N ARG A 254 6.45 0.84 26.67
CA ARG A 254 5.50 0.05 25.88
C ARG A 254 4.13 -0.04 26.55
N GLN A 255 4.07 -0.28 27.85
CA GLN A 255 2.82 -0.36 28.60
C GLN A 255 2.06 0.98 28.59
N ILE A 256 2.76 2.09 28.85
CA ILE A 256 2.14 3.43 28.87
C ILE A 256 1.59 3.78 27.48
N LEU A 257 2.37 3.55 26.42
CA LEU A 257 1.94 3.86 25.05
C LEU A 257 0.76 2.98 24.62
N ALA A 258 0.79 1.69 24.95
CA ALA A 258 -0.32 0.76 24.69
C ALA A 258 -1.60 1.18 25.41
N LYS A 259 -1.50 1.68 26.64
CA LYS A 259 -2.64 2.17 27.42
C LYS A 259 -3.22 3.47 26.88
N LEU A 260 -2.37 4.42 26.44
CA LEU A 260 -2.84 5.65 25.79
C LEU A 260 -3.61 5.38 24.50
N LEU A 261 -3.12 4.43 23.69
CA LEU A 261 -3.65 4.10 22.37
C LEU A 261 -4.60 2.90 22.35
N HIS A 262 -5.10 2.49 23.52
CA HIS A 262 -6.03 1.37 23.58
C HIS A 262 -7.30 1.69 22.76
N PHE A 263 -7.75 0.77 21.92
CA PHE A 263 -8.89 1.04 21.02
C PHE A 263 -10.18 1.34 21.82
N ASP A 264 -10.43 0.62 22.92
CA ASP A 264 -11.50 0.90 23.87
C ASP A 264 -11.12 2.04 24.84
N PRO A 265 -11.85 3.17 24.84
CA PRO A 265 -11.61 4.31 25.74
C PRO A 265 -11.71 3.98 27.23
N ALA A 266 -12.42 2.93 27.63
CA ALA A 266 -12.56 2.54 29.03
C ALA A 266 -11.24 2.03 29.63
N HIS A 267 -10.32 1.54 28.79
CA HIS A 267 -9.02 1.02 29.19
C HIS A 267 -7.90 2.06 29.09
N ARG A 268 -8.20 3.29 28.64
CA ARG A 268 -7.22 4.39 28.58
C ARG A 268 -7.06 5.06 29.93
N TYR A 269 -6.04 5.91 30.05
CA TYR A 269 -5.96 6.86 31.15
C TYR A 269 -7.19 7.77 31.17
N THR A 270 -7.78 7.93 32.34
CA THR A 270 -8.94 8.79 32.58
C THR A 270 -8.56 10.16 33.15
N GLN A 271 -7.31 10.30 33.60
CA GLN A 271 -6.74 11.46 34.28
C GLN A 271 -5.26 11.60 33.90
N ALA A 272 -4.80 12.83 33.72
CA ALA A 272 -3.41 13.12 33.35
C ALA A 272 -2.42 12.81 34.48
N GLU A 273 -2.88 12.89 35.73
CA GLU A 273 -2.11 12.56 36.94
C GLU A 273 -1.65 11.10 36.94
N ASN A 274 -2.55 10.17 36.58
CA ASN A 274 -2.21 8.75 36.49
C ASN A 274 -1.17 8.46 35.40
N LEU A 275 -1.24 9.20 34.27
CA LEU A 275 -0.24 9.12 33.22
C LEU A 275 1.11 9.68 33.70
N LEU A 276 1.09 10.82 34.40
CA LEU A 276 2.27 11.46 34.95
C LEU A 276 2.99 10.55 35.95
N ASP A 277 2.24 9.85 36.81
CA ASP A 277 2.78 8.90 37.78
C ASP A 277 3.49 7.73 37.09
N ASP A 278 2.88 7.12 36.08
CA ASP A 278 3.48 6.00 35.35
C ASP A 278 4.73 6.44 34.56
N LEU A 279 4.69 7.62 33.93
CA LEU A 279 5.87 8.23 33.29
C LEU A 279 6.98 8.52 34.30
N GLY A 280 6.62 8.98 35.51
CA GLY A 280 7.56 9.23 36.60
C GLY A 280 8.26 7.97 37.08
N LYS A 281 7.53 6.85 37.20
CA LYS A 281 8.11 5.53 37.53
C LYS A 281 9.08 5.07 36.44
N ALA A 282 8.69 5.17 35.16
CA ALA A 282 9.55 4.80 34.05
C ALA A 282 10.85 5.62 34.02
N ILE A 283 10.75 6.95 34.19
CA ILE A 283 11.93 7.83 34.27
C ILE A 283 12.80 7.51 35.49
N THR A 284 12.20 7.16 36.63
CA THR A 284 12.96 6.78 37.83
C THR A 284 13.85 5.57 37.55
N LEU A 285 13.34 4.54 36.89
CA LEU A 285 14.14 3.39 36.45
C LEU A 285 15.26 3.82 35.48
N TRP A 286 14.95 4.73 34.55
CA TRP A 286 15.93 5.30 33.61
C TRP A 286 16.93 6.27 34.25
N LYS A 287 16.70 6.76 35.47
CA LYS A 287 17.66 7.57 36.23
C LYS A 287 18.44 6.76 37.25
N MET A 288 17.96 5.56 37.59
CA MET A 288 18.60 4.69 38.57
C MET A 288 20.01 4.27 38.14
N PRO A 289 21.01 4.26 39.04
CA PRO A 289 22.31 3.66 38.77
C PRO A 289 22.18 2.21 38.32
N ALA A 290 23.07 1.74 37.45
CA ALA A 290 22.98 0.39 36.87
C ALA A 290 22.98 -0.71 37.95
N GLU A 291 23.82 -0.58 38.97
CA GLU A 291 23.90 -1.53 40.09
C GLU A 291 22.58 -1.61 40.86
N GLU A 292 21.96 -0.47 41.15
CA GLU A 292 20.67 -0.41 41.85
C GLU A 292 19.52 -0.93 41.00
N LEU A 293 19.50 -0.60 39.72
CA LEU A 293 18.52 -1.14 38.76
C LEU A 293 18.61 -2.67 38.68
N TRP A 294 19.83 -3.20 38.69
CA TRP A 294 20.03 -4.65 38.71
C TRP A 294 19.63 -5.29 40.04
N MET A 295 19.94 -4.65 41.18
CA MET A 295 19.46 -5.12 42.48
C MET A 295 17.93 -5.21 42.52
N GLN A 296 17.20 -4.27 41.89
CA GLN A 296 15.74 -4.36 41.79
C GLN A 296 15.29 -5.54 40.92
N ALA A 297 15.95 -5.79 39.79
CA ALA A 297 15.65 -6.93 38.93
C ALA A 297 15.87 -8.30 39.64
N GLU A 298 16.84 -8.37 40.55
CA GLU A 298 17.13 -9.57 41.34
C GLU A 298 16.29 -9.69 42.62
N ASN A 299 15.65 -8.61 43.07
CA ASN A 299 14.92 -8.59 44.32
C ASN A 299 13.58 -9.34 44.22
N ASP A 300 13.57 -10.60 44.65
CA ASP A 300 12.38 -11.45 44.69
C ASP A 300 11.30 -10.96 45.70
N ARG A 301 11.54 -9.88 46.46
CA ARG A 301 10.52 -9.23 47.31
C ARG A 301 9.70 -8.16 46.59
N LEU A 302 10.16 -7.68 45.43
CA LEU A 302 9.38 -6.75 44.59
C LEU A 302 8.27 -7.49 43.85
N SER A 303 7.30 -6.73 43.33
CA SER A 303 6.32 -7.31 42.42
C SER A 303 7.04 -7.85 41.17
N LEU A 304 6.48 -8.89 40.55
CA LEU A 304 7.07 -9.46 39.33
C LEU A 304 7.20 -8.41 38.23
N GLU A 305 6.21 -7.53 38.10
CA GLU A 305 6.18 -6.43 37.14
C GLU A 305 7.31 -5.42 37.41
N ASP A 306 7.51 -4.99 38.65
CA ASP A 306 8.59 -4.05 38.99
C ASP A 306 9.98 -4.67 38.72
N ALA A 307 10.18 -5.92 39.10
CA ALA A 307 11.43 -6.63 38.83
C ALA A 307 11.68 -6.79 37.32
N PHE A 308 10.64 -7.07 36.53
CA PHE A 308 10.77 -7.16 35.09
C PHE A 308 11.00 -5.81 34.42
N ASN A 309 10.30 -4.76 34.87
CA ASN A 309 10.53 -3.40 34.42
C ASN A 309 11.99 -2.98 34.62
N ALA A 310 12.55 -3.27 35.80
CA ALA A 310 13.96 -3.03 36.07
C ALA A 310 14.88 -3.84 35.14
N ALA A 311 14.60 -5.13 34.95
CA ALA A 311 15.38 -6.00 34.06
C ALA A 311 15.30 -5.57 32.58
N ASP A 312 14.13 -5.12 32.10
CA ASP A 312 13.93 -4.71 30.71
C ASP A 312 14.54 -3.33 30.43
N VAL A 313 14.50 -2.39 31.38
CA VAL A 313 15.27 -1.13 31.27
C VAL A 313 16.77 -1.43 31.23
N MET A 314 17.26 -2.37 32.04
CA MET A 314 18.67 -2.80 31.99
C MET A 314 19.04 -3.43 30.64
N ARG A 315 18.15 -4.25 30.06
CA ARG A 315 18.30 -4.78 28.70
C ARG A 315 18.46 -3.66 27.68
N VAL A 316 17.52 -2.71 27.64
CA VAL A 316 17.57 -1.61 26.67
C VAL A 316 18.82 -0.73 26.86
N ARG A 317 19.24 -0.46 28.10
CA ARG A 317 20.50 0.27 28.37
C ARG A 317 21.73 -0.47 27.84
N THR A 318 21.76 -1.79 27.97
CA THR A 318 22.87 -2.61 27.46
C THR A 318 22.87 -2.61 25.92
N GLU A 319 21.72 -2.89 25.31
CA GLU A 319 21.58 -3.04 23.86
C GLU A 319 21.74 -1.72 23.09
N THR A 320 21.26 -0.62 23.67
CA THR A 320 21.14 0.67 22.96
C THR A 320 22.12 1.74 23.46
N TRP A 321 22.63 1.66 24.69
CA TRP A 321 23.42 2.73 25.32
C TRP A 321 24.84 2.34 25.72
N GLY A 322 25.25 1.10 25.44
CA GLY A 322 26.61 0.63 25.74
C GLY A 322 26.89 0.44 27.23
N GLU A 323 25.84 0.30 28.05
CA GLU A 323 25.98 -0.13 29.44
C GLU A 323 26.50 -1.58 29.46
N GLN A 324 27.36 -1.91 30.43
CA GLN A 324 27.88 -3.27 30.53
C GLN A 324 26.79 -4.22 31.05
N PRO A 325 26.54 -5.37 30.39
CA PRO A 325 25.50 -6.29 30.83
C PRO A 325 25.86 -6.89 32.20
N PRO A 326 24.95 -6.86 33.19
CA PRO A 326 25.14 -7.63 34.41
C PRO A 326 25.14 -9.14 34.14
N PRO A 327 25.73 -9.95 35.03
CA PRO A 327 25.76 -11.40 34.87
C PRO A 327 24.35 -11.97 34.72
N ASN A 328 24.15 -12.87 33.76
CA ASN A 328 22.88 -13.56 33.52
C ASN A 328 21.69 -12.65 33.17
N LEU A 329 21.89 -11.40 32.72
CA LEU A 329 20.82 -10.47 32.30
C LEU A 329 19.76 -11.17 31.45
N THR A 330 20.17 -11.77 30.32
CA THR A 330 19.27 -12.46 29.39
C THR A 330 18.50 -13.59 30.08
N ARG A 331 19.14 -14.37 30.97
CA ARG A 331 18.51 -15.48 31.67
C ARG A 331 17.46 -14.98 32.68
N ARG A 332 17.79 -13.98 33.50
CA ARG A 332 16.88 -13.43 34.51
C ARG A 332 15.74 -12.66 33.85
N HIS A 333 16.03 -11.85 32.83
CA HIS A 333 15.01 -11.18 32.01
C HIS A 333 14.04 -12.20 31.42
N ASN A 334 14.52 -13.25 30.75
CA ASN A 334 13.67 -14.32 30.22
C ASN A 334 12.90 -15.07 31.31
N GLN A 335 13.49 -15.27 32.49
CA GLN A 335 12.82 -15.90 33.62
C GLN A 335 11.67 -15.02 34.15
N LEU A 336 11.90 -13.73 34.35
CA LEU A 336 10.88 -12.77 34.80
C LEU A 336 9.80 -12.57 33.74
N ARG A 337 10.20 -12.42 32.48
CA ARG A 337 9.32 -12.42 31.31
C ARG A 337 8.42 -13.65 31.33
N ARG A 338 8.99 -14.85 31.44
CA ARG A 338 8.19 -16.08 31.59
C ARG A 338 7.30 -16.01 32.82
N LYS A 339 7.76 -15.57 33.99
CA LYS A 339 6.88 -15.48 35.16
C LYS A 339 5.69 -14.52 34.94
N ILE A 340 5.90 -13.37 34.32
CA ILE A 340 4.82 -12.41 33.99
C ILE A 340 3.87 -12.98 32.93
N PHE A 341 4.44 -13.54 31.86
CA PHE A 341 3.67 -13.98 30.71
C PHE A 341 3.25 -15.47 30.77
N SER A 342 3.72 -16.25 31.74
CA SER A 342 3.50 -17.70 31.84
C SER A 342 3.10 -18.16 33.24
N ALA A 343 2.97 -17.27 34.22
CA ALA A 343 2.28 -17.59 35.46
C ALA A 343 0.89 -16.96 35.42
N PRO A 344 -0.15 -17.76 35.10
CA PRO A 344 -1.41 -17.53 35.79
C PRO A 344 -1.06 -17.47 37.30
N SER A 345 -1.55 -16.45 38.01
CA SER A 345 -1.16 -16.08 39.38
C SER A 345 -0.88 -17.29 40.30
N ASP A 346 -0.01 -17.15 41.31
CA ASP A 346 0.19 -18.23 42.30
C ASP A 346 -1.13 -18.84 42.82
N PRO A 347 -2.20 -18.04 43.10
CA PRO A 347 -3.55 -18.54 43.34
C PRO A 347 -4.14 -19.41 42.23
N LEU A 348 -4.04 -19.01 40.96
CA LEU A 348 -4.51 -19.82 39.83
C LEU A 348 -3.71 -21.12 39.70
N ARG A 349 -2.39 -21.08 39.87
CA ARG A 349 -1.55 -22.28 39.84
C ARG A 349 -1.88 -23.23 41.00
N GLU A 350 -2.09 -22.69 42.19
CA GLU A 350 -2.49 -23.44 43.38
C GLU A 350 -3.87 -24.07 43.18
N ALA A 351 -4.89 -23.29 42.82
CA ALA A 351 -6.24 -23.78 42.53
C ALA A 351 -6.22 -24.87 41.45
N ARG A 352 -5.41 -24.69 40.41
CA ARG A 352 -5.17 -25.68 39.36
C ARG A 352 -4.52 -26.96 39.87
N SER A 353 -3.50 -26.85 40.73
CA SER A 353 -2.81 -28.01 41.31
C SER A 353 -3.69 -28.81 42.29
N LEU A 354 -4.60 -28.12 42.98
CA LEU A 354 -5.55 -28.69 43.92
C LEU A 354 -6.87 -29.11 43.25
N GLN A 355 -6.97 -29.02 41.92
CA GLN A 355 -8.18 -29.34 41.12
C GLN A 355 -9.43 -28.54 41.53
N ARG A 356 -9.23 -27.35 42.11
CA ARG A 356 -10.29 -26.41 42.47
C ARG A 356 -10.69 -25.59 41.25
N TRP A 357 -11.33 -26.25 40.28
CA TRP A 357 -11.58 -25.68 38.95
C TRP A 357 -12.42 -24.41 38.95
N GLN A 358 -13.36 -24.27 39.89
CA GLN A 358 -14.18 -23.07 40.00
C GLN A 358 -13.35 -21.87 40.50
N GLU A 359 -12.45 -22.09 41.46
CA GLU A 359 -11.48 -21.07 41.91
C GLU A 359 -10.52 -20.72 40.77
N ALA A 360 -10.00 -21.73 40.07
CA ALA A 360 -9.11 -21.52 38.93
C ALA A 360 -9.77 -20.70 37.81
N ARG A 361 -11.05 -20.95 37.51
CA ARG A 361 -11.81 -20.13 36.56
C ARG A 361 -11.92 -18.67 37.04
N HIS A 362 -12.26 -18.47 38.32
CA HIS A 362 -12.46 -17.13 38.87
C HIS A 362 -11.16 -16.32 38.81
N GLU A 363 -10.05 -16.93 39.22
CA GLU A 363 -8.73 -16.33 39.12
C GLU A 363 -8.35 -16.01 37.67
N ALA A 364 -8.60 -16.91 36.72
CA ALA A 364 -8.34 -16.65 35.31
C ALA A 364 -9.11 -15.42 34.78
N GLU A 365 -10.39 -15.27 35.15
CA GLU A 365 -11.22 -14.10 34.81
C GLU A 365 -10.73 -12.81 35.47
N GLN A 366 -10.35 -12.87 36.75
CA GLN A 366 -9.78 -11.71 37.45
C GLN A 366 -8.49 -11.25 36.77
N ILE A 367 -7.56 -12.17 36.52
CA ILE A 367 -6.27 -11.86 35.87
C ILE A 367 -6.51 -11.37 34.43
N LYS A 368 -7.49 -11.95 33.71
CA LYS A 368 -7.86 -11.52 32.35
C LYS A 368 -8.18 -10.02 32.28
N SER A 369 -8.85 -9.49 33.30
CA SER A 369 -9.16 -8.05 33.39
C SER A 369 -7.91 -7.18 33.55
N VAL A 370 -6.89 -7.67 34.28
CA VAL A 370 -5.61 -6.97 34.47
C VAL A 370 -4.82 -6.90 33.16
N TYR A 371 -4.87 -7.96 32.35
CA TYR A 371 -4.15 -8.05 31.07
C TYR A 371 -4.99 -7.63 29.85
N ALA A 372 -6.01 -6.77 30.03
CA ALA A 372 -6.87 -6.31 28.94
C ALA A 372 -6.09 -5.68 27.77
N TYR A 373 -4.96 -5.03 28.05
CA TYR A 373 -4.08 -4.40 27.08
C TYR A 373 -3.08 -5.36 26.40
N HIS A 374 -2.98 -6.61 26.87
CA HIS A 374 -2.08 -7.62 26.30
C HIS A 374 -2.88 -8.70 25.57
N PRO A 375 -3.18 -8.54 24.27
CA PRO A 375 -4.18 -9.35 23.57
C PRO A 375 -3.87 -10.85 23.57
N ALA A 376 -2.60 -11.26 23.43
CA ALA A 376 -2.21 -12.67 23.52
C ALA A 376 -2.52 -13.29 24.89
N MET A 377 -2.15 -12.59 25.98
CA MET A 377 -2.38 -13.04 27.35
C MET A 377 -3.86 -13.05 27.67
N TRP A 378 -4.59 -12.04 27.23
CA TRP A 378 -6.03 -11.99 27.34
C TRP A 378 -6.67 -13.24 26.70
N LEU A 379 -6.31 -13.56 25.45
CA LEU A 379 -6.83 -14.74 24.75
C LEU A 379 -6.46 -16.04 25.47
N HIS A 380 -5.24 -16.14 26.00
CA HIS A 380 -4.81 -17.29 26.79
C HIS A 380 -5.64 -17.49 28.06
N LEU A 381 -5.84 -16.42 28.83
CA LEU A 381 -6.63 -16.44 30.06
C LEU A 381 -8.11 -16.71 29.78
N ASP A 382 -8.64 -16.20 28.66
CA ASP A 382 -10.00 -16.48 28.20
C ASP A 382 -10.19 -17.97 27.88
N ARG A 383 -9.23 -18.56 27.14
CA ARG A 383 -9.18 -20.01 26.88
C ARG A 383 -9.10 -20.81 28.19
N LEU A 384 -8.25 -20.40 29.14
CA LEU A 384 -8.13 -21.07 30.43
C LEU A 384 -9.42 -20.98 31.26
N ALA A 385 -10.05 -19.82 31.33
CA ALA A 385 -11.32 -19.64 32.05
C ALA A 385 -12.42 -20.53 31.46
N LEU A 386 -12.47 -20.68 30.13
CA LEU A 386 -13.39 -21.60 29.45
C LEU A 386 -13.09 -23.06 29.81
N ILE A 387 -11.82 -23.47 29.74
CA ILE A 387 -11.35 -24.83 30.07
C ILE A 387 -11.72 -25.18 31.52
N PHE A 388 -11.38 -24.32 32.48
CA PHE A 388 -11.67 -24.54 33.90
C PHE A 388 -13.18 -24.49 34.19
N GLY A 389 -13.95 -23.70 33.46
CA GLY A 389 -15.41 -23.70 33.57
C GLY A 389 -16.07 -25.02 33.16
N VAL A 390 -15.59 -25.66 32.09
CA VAL A 390 -16.06 -27.01 31.72
C VAL A 390 -15.54 -28.05 32.70
N ALA A 391 -14.30 -27.92 33.16
CA ALA A 391 -13.73 -28.83 34.17
C ALA A 391 -14.52 -28.82 35.48
N ALA A 392 -14.92 -27.63 35.96
CA ALA A 392 -15.72 -27.46 37.16
C ALA A 392 -17.10 -28.12 37.02
N ARG A 393 -17.78 -27.95 35.87
CA ARG A 393 -19.10 -28.54 35.62
C ARG A 393 -19.07 -30.07 35.50
N THR A 394 -17.98 -30.61 34.98
CA THR A 394 -17.83 -32.06 34.74
C THR A 394 -17.05 -32.79 35.84
N SER A 395 -16.53 -32.06 36.83
CA SER A 395 -15.60 -32.60 37.84
C SER A 395 -14.43 -33.37 37.22
N ALA A 396 -13.89 -32.85 36.11
CA ALA A 396 -12.87 -33.53 35.33
C ALA A 396 -11.55 -33.70 36.10
N SER A 397 -10.84 -34.78 35.81
CA SER A 397 -9.51 -35.00 36.38
C SER A 397 -8.46 -34.10 35.74
N GLN A 398 -7.35 -33.90 36.45
CA GLN A 398 -6.22 -33.14 35.93
C GLN A 398 -5.65 -33.74 34.63
N GLU A 399 -5.71 -35.07 34.45
CA GLU A 399 -5.25 -35.76 33.24
C GLU A 399 -6.08 -35.37 32.00
N MET A 400 -7.37 -35.07 32.17
CA MET A 400 -8.24 -34.61 31.08
C MET A 400 -8.01 -33.13 30.76
N VAL A 401 -7.76 -32.30 31.79
CA VAL A 401 -7.67 -30.84 31.65
C VAL A 401 -6.29 -30.40 31.15
N LYS A 402 -5.23 -31.07 31.61
CA LYS A 402 -3.84 -30.70 31.32
C LYS A 402 -3.53 -30.59 29.82
N PRO A 403 -3.89 -31.55 28.96
CA PRO A 403 -3.63 -31.44 27.52
C PRO A 403 -4.30 -30.23 26.85
N LEU A 404 -5.45 -29.79 27.36
CA LEU A 404 -6.19 -28.65 26.82
C LEU A 404 -5.53 -27.32 27.18
N TRP A 405 -5.06 -27.18 28.42
CA TRP A 405 -4.30 -25.98 28.75
C TRP A 405 -2.95 -25.95 28.03
N GLU A 406 -2.31 -27.11 27.80
CA GLU A 406 -0.99 -27.17 27.14
C GLU A 406 -1.11 -26.70 25.70
N LYS A 407 -2.23 -27.03 25.04
CA LYS A 407 -2.59 -26.46 23.73
C LYS A 407 -2.83 -24.95 23.81
N SER A 408 -3.50 -24.46 24.84
CA SER A 408 -3.69 -23.01 25.05
C SER A 408 -2.35 -22.29 25.28
N GLU A 409 -1.42 -22.90 26.02
CA GLU A 409 -0.06 -22.41 26.24
C GLU A 409 0.75 -22.41 24.93
N ALA A 410 0.62 -23.45 24.10
CA ALA A 410 1.26 -23.52 22.79
C ALA A 410 0.77 -22.40 21.87
N ILE A 411 -0.55 -22.21 21.73
CA ILE A 411 -1.13 -21.11 20.93
C ILE A 411 -0.64 -19.76 21.47
N PHE A 412 -0.67 -19.58 22.80
CA PHE A 412 -0.23 -18.35 23.46
C PHE A 412 1.24 -18.03 23.22
N ALA A 413 2.14 -19.01 23.36
CA ALA A 413 3.57 -18.82 23.13
C ALA A 413 3.84 -18.24 21.74
N HIS A 414 3.07 -18.67 20.75
CA HIS A 414 3.17 -18.15 19.40
C HIS A 414 2.51 -16.78 19.21
N ASP A 415 1.51 -16.41 20.00
CA ASP A 415 0.81 -15.11 19.93
C ASP A 415 1.67 -13.96 20.53
N GLN A 416 2.85 -14.26 21.09
CA GLN A 416 3.76 -13.29 21.70
C GLN A 416 4.52 -12.48 20.63
N PRO A 417 4.29 -11.16 20.54
CA PRO A 417 4.85 -10.34 19.47
C PRO A 417 6.34 -9.97 19.63
N ASP A 418 6.94 -10.21 20.80
CA ASP A 418 8.35 -9.92 21.06
C ASP A 418 9.31 -11.00 20.52
N GLU A 419 8.82 -12.03 19.81
CA GLU A 419 9.61 -13.15 19.25
C GLU A 419 9.65 -13.20 17.72
N VAL A 420 9.26 -12.10 17.05
CA VAL A 420 9.12 -12.01 15.58
C VAL A 420 10.39 -12.41 14.81
N GLU A 421 11.57 -12.38 15.43
CA GLU A 421 12.83 -12.74 14.75
C GLU A 421 13.32 -14.19 14.94
N THR A 422 12.71 -15.05 15.78
CA THR A 422 13.35 -16.36 16.11
C THR A 422 12.50 -17.63 16.09
N GLN A 423 11.28 -17.66 15.58
CA GLN A 423 10.53 -18.93 15.49
C GLN A 423 10.23 -19.37 14.06
N THR A 424 11.17 -20.13 13.51
CA THR A 424 11.05 -20.97 12.29
C THR A 424 10.31 -22.29 12.54
N SER A 425 9.26 -22.31 13.35
CA SER A 425 8.30 -23.41 13.33
C SER A 425 6.89 -22.85 13.47
N PRO A 426 6.10 -22.83 12.39
CA PRO A 426 4.69 -22.47 12.48
C PRO A 426 3.98 -23.38 13.48
N LEU A 427 2.86 -22.91 14.03
CA LEU A 427 1.73 -23.79 14.28
C LEU A 427 1.46 -24.52 12.96
N ASP A 428 2.04 -25.70 12.82
CA ASP A 428 2.11 -26.39 11.55
C ASP A 428 0.74 -27.00 11.20
N GLU A 429 0.58 -27.37 9.94
CA GLU A 429 -0.65 -28.05 9.49
C GLU A 429 -0.94 -29.30 10.33
N THR A 430 0.10 -29.98 10.82
CA THR A 430 -0.01 -31.14 11.73
C THR A 430 -0.74 -30.78 13.02
N PHE A 431 -0.33 -29.71 13.70
CA PHE A 431 -0.94 -29.25 14.94
C PHE A 431 -2.41 -28.85 14.72
N VAL A 432 -2.69 -28.06 13.67
CA VAL A 432 -4.05 -27.61 13.35
C VAL A 432 -4.95 -28.80 12.96
N SER A 433 -4.42 -29.76 12.21
CA SER A 433 -5.15 -30.98 11.80
C SER A 433 -5.50 -31.85 13.00
N LYS A 434 -4.59 -31.99 13.97
CA LYS A 434 -4.85 -32.72 15.22
C LYS A 434 -5.99 -32.09 16.01
N LEU A 435 -5.98 -30.76 16.19
CA LEU A 435 -7.07 -30.04 16.86
C LEU A 435 -8.41 -30.20 16.11
N ARG A 436 -8.38 -30.17 14.77
CA ARG A 436 -9.58 -30.39 13.94
C ARG A 436 -10.19 -31.77 14.15
N GLY A 437 -9.36 -32.80 14.27
CA GLY A 437 -9.80 -34.17 14.53
C GLY A 437 -10.56 -34.27 15.86
N GLU A 438 -10.01 -33.66 16.91
CA GLU A 438 -10.61 -33.64 18.25
C GLU A 438 -11.90 -32.79 18.31
N ALA A 439 -11.99 -31.70 17.52
CA ALA A 439 -13.18 -30.84 17.46
C ALA A 439 -14.41 -31.50 16.80
N LYS A 440 -14.22 -32.59 16.05
CA LYS A 440 -15.29 -33.32 15.33
C LYS A 440 -16.02 -34.36 16.19
N ASP A 441 -15.54 -34.66 17.39
CA ASP A 441 -16.22 -35.60 18.29
C ASP A 441 -17.53 -34.98 18.81
N GLU A 442 -18.66 -35.43 18.27
CA GLU A 442 -19.98 -34.88 18.60
C GLU A 442 -20.50 -35.28 19.98
N THR A 443 -19.87 -36.26 20.62
CA THR A 443 -20.34 -36.83 21.90
C THR A 443 -19.66 -36.22 23.12
N SER A 444 -18.62 -35.40 22.92
CA SER A 444 -17.80 -34.86 24.00
C SER A 444 -18.33 -33.52 24.54
N VAL A 445 -18.47 -33.40 25.86
CA VAL A 445 -18.76 -32.12 26.55
C VAL A 445 -17.65 -31.08 26.30
N TRP A 446 -16.47 -31.51 25.84
CA TRP A 446 -15.32 -30.67 25.52
C TRP A 446 -15.30 -30.16 24.07
N LYS A 447 -16.32 -30.48 23.25
CA LYS A 447 -16.39 -30.12 21.82
C LYS A 447 -16.17 -28.62 21.59
N GLU A 448 -16.85 -27.77 22.36
CA GLU A 448 -16.75 -26.31 22.20
C GLU A 448 -15.35 -25.76 22.54
N ILE A 449 -14.62 -26.38 23.48
CA ILE A 449 -13.23 -26.01 23.77
C ILE A 449 -12.31 -26.42 22.61
N HIS A 450 -12.47 -27.63 22.09
CA HIS A 450 -11.65 -28.09 20.96
C HIS A 450 -11.91 -27.29 19.69
N LYS A 451 -13.19 -26.99 19.40
CA LYS A 451 -13.57 -26.06 18.33
C LYS A 451 -12.88 -24.73 18.54
N ARG A 452 -12.96 -24.17 19.75
CA ARG A 452 -12.37 -22.88 20.06
C ARG A 452 -10.85 -22.84 19.80
N LEU A 453 -10.11 -23.80 20.36
CA LEU A 453 -8.67 -23.94 20.15
C LEU A 453 -8.32 -24.13 18.67
N TRP A 454 -9.11 -24.93 17.95
CA TRP A 454 -8.93 -25.16 16.52
C TRP A 454 -9.18 -23.90 15.69
N HIS A 455 -10.30 -23.19 15.90
CA HIS A 455 -10.65 -22.01 15.13
C HIS A 455 -9.60 -20.90 15.28
N GLU A 456 -9.07 -20.66 16.48
CA GLU A 456 -8.00 -19.67 16.69
C GLU A 456 -6.69 -20.09 15.99
N ALA A 457 -6.27 -21.35 16.15
CA ALA A 457 -5.05 -21.85 15.50
C ALA A 457 -5.17 -21.87 13.96
N ALA A 458 -6.33 -22.28 13.45
CA ALA A 458 -6.63 -22.31 12.01
C ALA A 458 -6.76 -20.91 11.42
N TYR A 459 -7.40 -19.97 12.13
CA TYR A 459 -7.49 -18.55 11.74
C TYR A 459 -6.10 -17.99 11.48
N ARG A 460 -5.18 -18.20 12.43
CA ARG A 460 -3.81 -17.72 12.32
C ARG A 460 -3.07 -18.34 11.14
N LEU A 461 -3.09 -19.67 11.01
CA LEU A 461 -2.39 -20.37 9.94
C LEU A 461 -2.92 -19.93 8.57
N ALA A 462 -4.25 -19.86 8.41
CA ALA A 462 -4.88 -19.41 7.18
C ALA A 462 -4.52 -17.96 6.85
N LEU A 463 -4.49 -17.07 7.85
CA LEU A 463 -4.12 -15.66 7.64
C LEU A 463 -2.65 -15.49 7.24
N TYR A 464 -1.75 -16.26 7.87
CA TYR A 464 -0.34 -16.28 7.49
C TYR A 464 -0.17 -16.73 6.03
N LEU A 465 -0.77 -17.88 5.67
CA LEU A 465 -0.69 -18.41 4.31
C LEU A 465 -1.38 -17.49 3.29
N ALA A 466 -2.51 -16.86 3.64
CA ALA A 466 -3.21 -15.92 2.75
C ALA A 466 -2.32 -14.75 2.36
N ARG A 467 -1.65 -14.14 3.34
CA ARG A 467 -0.71 -13.03 3.12
C ARG A 467 0.50 -13.47 2.32
N GLN A 468 1.09 -14.62 2.67
CA GLN A 468 2.19 -15.19 1.90
C GLN A 468 1.80 -15.39 0.42
N LYS A 469 0.62 -15.98 0.15
CA LYS A 469 0.13 -16.20 -1.21
C LYS A 469 -0.20 -14.91 -1.95
N ARG A 470 -0.71 -13.90 -1.28
CA ARG A 470 -0.86 -12.55 -1.86
C ARG A 470 0.49 -12.00 -2.27
N ASP A 471 1.47 -12.05 -1.37
CA ASP A 471 2.80 -11.47 -1.60
C ASP A 471 3.57 -12.25 -2.70
N GLU A 472 3.29 -13.54 -2.87
CA GLU A 472 3.74 -14.38 -4.00
C GLU A 472 2.97 -14.12 -5.32
N GLY A 473 1.90 -13.30 -5.30
CA GLY A 473 1.05 -13.01 -6.46
C GLY A 473 0.02 -14.10 -6.81
N HIS A 474 -0.18 -15.09 -5.93
CA HIS A 474 -1.14 -16.19 -6.10
C HIS A 474 -2.53 -15.81 -5.57
N TYR A 475 -3.15 -14.79 -6.18
CA TYR A 475 -4.37 -14.14 -5.67
C TYR A 475 -5.59 -15.07 -5.53
N ALA A 476 -5.76 -16.08 -6.39
CA ALA A 476 -6.88 -17.03 -6.27
C ALA A 476 -6.74 -17.94 -5.03
N GLU A 477 -5.51 -18.37 -4.72
CA GLU A 477 -5.22 -19.14 -3.52
C GLU A 477 -5.33 -18.26 -2.27
N ALA A 478 -4.79 -17.04 -2.34
CA ALA A 478 -4.92 -16.03 -1.29
C ALA A 478 -6.40 -15.75 -0.97
N GLY A 479 -7.24 -15.57 -1.99
CA GLY A 479 -8.68 -15.30 -1.84
C GLY A 479 -9.41 -16.44 -1.11
N ARG A 480 -9.15 -17.70 -1.48
CA ARG A 480 -9.72 -18.86 -0.76
C ARG A 480 -9.29 -18.90 0.71
N LEU A 481 -8.02 -18.60 0.99
CA LEU A 481 -7.50 -18.57 2.35
C LEU A 481 -8.09 -17.41 3.15
N PHE A 482 -8.23 -16.22 2.57
CA PHE A 482 -8.91 -15.09 3.21
C PHE A 482 -10.38 -15.38 3.52
N GLN A 483 -11.11 -16.07 2.64
CA GLN A 483 -12.48 -16.51 2.91
C GLN A 483 -12.55 -17.50 4.08
N GLU A 484 -11.58 -18.41 4.18
CA GLU A 484 -11.46 -19.29 5.34
C GLU A 484 -11.19 -18.51 6.63
N VAL A 485 -10.32 -17.49 6.58
CA VAL A 485 -10.07 -16.56 7.71
C VAL A 485 -11.36 -15.86 8.15
N LEU A 486 -12.11 -15.28 7.21
CA LEU A 486 -13.37 -14.58 7.49
C LEU A 486 -14.43 -15.53 8.08
N LYS A 487 -14.51 -16.76 7.58
CA LYS A 487 -15.38 -17.79 8.16
C LYS A 487 -15.01 -18.10 9.61
N ARG A 488 -13.71 -18.22 9.91
CA ARG A 488 -13.26 -18.45 11.30
C ARG A 488 -13.57 -17.29 12.22
N ARG A 489 -13.53 -16.04 11.73
CA ARG A 489 -13.95 -14.87 12.51
C ARG A 489 -15.41 -14.97 12.95
N GLN A 490 -16.30 -15.37 12.04
CA GLN A 490 -17.72 -15.56 12.36
C GLN A 490 -17.93 -16.62 13.45
N GLU A 491 -17.11 -17.67 13.46
CA GLU A 491 -17.19 -18.76 14.44
C GLU A 491 -16.56 -18.41 15.81
N LEU A 492 -15.59 -17.49 15.85
CA LEU A 492 -14.88 -17.11 17.08
C LEU A 492 -15.58 -16.04 17.92
N GLY A 493 -16.48 -15.26 17.32
CA GLY A 493 -17.20 -14.17 17.98
C GLY A 493 -16.38 -12.87 18.10
N GLU A 494 -17.09 -11.77 18.31
CA GLU A 494 -16.56 -10.40 18.20
C GLU A 494 -15.44 -10.08 19.18
N ALA A 495 -15.64 -10.31 20.49
CA ALA A 495 -14.66 -10.00 21.54
C ALA A 495 -13.28 -10.64 21.31
N VAL A 496 -13.27 -11.76 20.60
CA VAL A 496 -12.07 -12.56 20.34
C VAL A 496 -11.41 -12.10 19.06
N CYS A 497 -12.21 -11.85 18.02
CA CYS A 497 -11.74 -11.22 16.81
C CYS A 497 -11.11 -9.85 17.10
N GLU A 498 -11.67 -9.07 18.03
CA GLU A 498 -11.07 -7.81 18.48
C GLU A 498 -9.63 -7.99 18.98
N ARG A 499 -9.39 -9.00 19.82
CA ARG A 499 -8.06 -9.29 20.38
C ARG A 499 -7.12 -9.90 19.34
N LEU A 500 -7.64 -10.73 18.44
CA LEU A 500 -6.88 -11.23 17.30
C LEU A 500 -6.48 -10.10 16.35
N ASP A 501 -7.32 -9.09 16.14
CA ASP A 501 -6.98 -7.94 15.31
C ASP A 501 -5.93 -7.05 15.97
N MET A 502 -5.93 -6.95 17.30
CA MET A 502 -4.83 -6.32 18.06
C MET A 502 -3.51 -7.10 17.95
N LEU A 503 -3.50 -8.36 17.51
CA LEU A 503 -2.28 -9.14 17.26
C LEU A 503 -1.91 -9.18 15.79
N TYR A 504 -2.91 -9.28 14.93
CA TYR A 504 -2.75 -9.71 13.55
C TYR A 504 -3.22 -8.71 12.50
N SER A 505 -3.74 -7.55 12.92
CA SER A 505 -4.51 -6.61 12.08
C SER A 505 -5.81 -7.24 11.56
N ASP A 506 -6.84 -6.41 11.32
CA ASP A 506 -8.09 -6.88 10.72
C ASP A 506 -7.81 -7.34 9.27
N PRO A 507 -8.10 -8.60 8.92
CA PRO A 507 -7.87 -9.12 7.57
C PRO A 507 -8.95 -8.72 6.56
N THR A 508 -10.06 -8.11 7.00
CA THR A 508 -11.22 -7.79 6.14
C THR A 508 -10.86 -6.90 4.95
N PRO A 509 -10.12 -5.78 5.13
CA PRO A 509 -9.74 -4.94 3.99
C PRO A 509 -8.82 -5.64 2.99
N GLU A 510 -7.94 -6.54 3.47
CA GLU A 510 -7.07 -7.32 2.59
C GLU A 510 -7.88 -8.35 1.78
N ALA A 511 -8.88 -8.97 2.41
CA ALA A 511 -9.79 -9.89 1.73
C ALA A 511 -10.62 -9.18 0.64
N GLU A 512 -11.15 -8.00 0.94
CA GLU A 512 -11.90 -7.15 -0.01
C GLU A 512 -11.03 -6.72 -1.19
N GLU A 513 -9.77 -6.35 -0.95
CA GLU A 513 -8.81 -6.01 -2.00
C GLU A 513 -8.55 -7.20 -2.95
N ILE A 514 -8.34 -8.39 -2.39
CA ILE A 514 -8.18 -9.62 -3.18
C ILE A 514 -9.45 -9.95 -3.98
N GLU A 515 -10.62 -9.81 -3.38
CA GLU A 515 -11.90 -10.02 -4.06
C GLU A 515 -12.10 -9.02 -5.20
N HIS A 516 -11.69 -7.76 -5.02
CA HIS A 516 -11.69 -6.76 -6.07
C HIS A 516 -10.72 -7.12 -7.21
N ILE A 517 -9.51 -7.60 -6.90
CA ILE A 517 -8.55 -8.07 -7.91
C ILE A 517 -9.12 -9.25 -8.71
N LEU A 518 -9.72 -10.23 -8.03
CA LEU A 518 -10.30 -11.42 -8.66
C LEU A 518 -11.52 -11.09 -9.53
N SER A 519 -12.41 -10.22 -9.05
CA SER A 519 -13.57 -9.76 -9.84
C SER A 519 -13.15 -8.92 -11.04
N GLY A 520 -12.09 -8.09 -10.92
CA GLY A 520 -11.49 -7.39 -12.06
C GLY A 520 -11.00 -8.34 -13.16
N ALA A 521 -10.31 -9.43 -12.78
CA ALA A 521 -9.83 -10.43 -13.73
C ALA A 521 -10.98 -11.20 -14.42
N GLU A 522 -12.07 -11.49 -13.72
CA GLU A 522 -13.26 -12.12 -14.33
C GLU A 522 -13.97 -11.18 -15.31
N ASN A 523 -14.13 -9.91 -14.94
CA ASN A 523 -14.68 -8.87 -15.81
C ASN A 523 -13.83 -8.68 -17.08
N LEU A 524 -12.51 -8.79 -16.96
CA LEU A 524 -11.59 -8.75 -18.09
C LEU A 524 -11.83 -9.91 -19.06
N ILE A 525 -11.90 -11.15 -18.56
CA ILE A 525 -12.16 -12.33 -19.40
C ILE A 525 -13.52 -12.23 -20.10
N GLU A 526 -14.55 -11.75 -19.41
CA GLU A 526 -15.87 -11.54 -20.01
C GLU A 526 -15.83 -10.44 -21.08
N THR A 527 -15.11 -9.34 -20.80
CA THR A 527 -14.90 -8.27 -21.79
C THR A 527 -14.21 -8.80 -23.05
N VAL A 528 -13.21 -9.66 -22.91
CA VAL A 528 -12.53 -10.33 -24.05
C VAL A 528 -13.52 -11.24 -24.79
N ARG A 529 -14.32 -12.05 -24.07
CA ARG A 529 -15.32 -12.95 -24.64
C ARG A 529 -16.38 -12.21 -25.45
N GLU A 530 -17.00 -11.18 -24.86
CA GLU A 530 -18.00 -10.35 -25.52
C GLU A 530 -17.41 -9.66 -26.76
N SER A 531 -16.20 -9.09 -26.62
CA SER A 531 -15.50 -8.42 -27.72
C SER A 531 -15.24 -9.38 -28.88
N LEU A 532 -14.74 -10.59 -28.61
CA LEU A 532 -14.52 -11.63 -29.62
C LEU A 532 -15.82 -12.11 -30.25
N GLY A 533 -16.90 -12.24 -29.48
CA GLY A 533 -18.22 -12.60 -30.01
C GLY A 533 -18.78 -11.57 -31.00
N ARG A 534 -18.58 -10.28 -30.71
CA ARG A 534 -18.97 -9.15 -31.59
C ARG A 534 -18.04 -8.99 -32.79
N LEU A 535 -16.74 -9.28 -32.61
CA LEU A 535 -15.72 -9.30 -33.68
C LEU A 535 -16.15 -10.22 -34.83
N GLY A 536 -16.62 -9.59 -35.90
CA GLY A 536 -17.00 -10.23 -37.15
C GLY A 536 -18.48 -10.53 -37.40
N GLY A 537 -19.39 -10.11 -36.51
CA GLY A 537 -20.83 -10.07 -36.80
C GLY A 537 -21.25 -8.83 -37.62
N ASP A 538 -22.48 -8.78 -38.13
CA ASP A 538 -23.06 -7.61 -38.81
C ASP A 538 -23.46 -6.48 -37.84
N ASP A 539 -22.89 -6.48 -36.64
CA ASP A 539 -23.15 -5.49 -35.60
C ASP A 539 -22.86 -4.06 -36.08
N SER A 540 -23.69 -3.12 -35.61
CA SER A 540 -23.61 -1.71 -35.97
C SER A 540 -22.29 -1.07 -35.49
N LEU A 541 -21.86 0.00 -36.16
CA LEU A 541 -20.69 0.80 -35.76
C LEU A 541 -20.79 1.31 -34.30
N GLU A 542 -22.02 1.44 -33.76
CA GLU A 542 -22.29 1.84 -32.38
C GLU A 542 -21.86 0.74 -31.37
N ALA A 543 -22.17 -0.52 -31.66
CA ALA A 543 -21.75 -1.66 -30.84
C ALA A 543 -20.22 -1.82 -30.79
N TRP A 544 -19.54 -1.39 -31.87
CA TRP A 544 -18.08 -1.32 -31.95
C TRP A 544 -17.47 -0.27 -31.03
N ARG A 545 -18.05 0.93 -31.01
CA ARG A 545 -17.62 2.01 -30.10
C ARG A 545 -17.82 1.61 -28.64
N GLN A 546 -18.91 0.91 -28.35
CA GLN A 546 -19.16 0.38 -27.01
C GLN A 546 -18.10 -0.65 -26.59
N THR A 547 -17.69 -1.53 -27.51
CA THR A 547 -16.64 -2.53 -27.27
C THR A 547 -15.28 -1.86 -27.03
N LEU A 548 -14.92 -0.84 -27.81
CA LEU A 548 -13.71 -0.04 -27.58
C LEU A 548 -13.73 0.69 -26.23
N TRP A 549 -14.89 1.23 -25.84
CA TRP A 549 -15.05 1.88 -24.54
C TRP A 549 -14.89 0.89 -23.38
N GLN A 550 -15.48 -0.32 -23.48
CA GLN A 550 -15.30 -1.39 -22.49
C GLN A 550 -13.82 -1.78 -22.34
N ILE A 551 -13.09 -1.92 -23.44
CA ILE A 551 -11.65 -2.21 -23.44
C ILE A 551 -10.86 -1.04 -22.80
N GLN A 552 -11.21 0.21 -23.10
CA GLN A 552 -10.55 1.38 -22.50
C GLN A 552 -10.82 1.50 -21.00
N SER A 553 -12.04 1.20 -20.56
CA SER A 553 -12.39 1.15 -19.14
C SER A 553 -11.57 0.07 -18.43
N ALA A 554 -11.54 -1.15 -18.98
CA ALA A 554 -10.74 -2.24 -18.41
C ALA A 554 -9.23 -1.92 -18.36
N ARG A 555 -8.71 -1.15 -19.32
CA ARG A 555 -7.31 -0.69 -19.32
C ARG A 555 -7.03 0.39 -18.27
N HIS A 556 -8.03 1.18 -17.89
CA HIS A 556 -7.88 2.11 -16.79
C HIS A 556 -7.66 1.34 -15.48
N ASP A 557 -8.40 0.24 -15.31
CA ASP A 557 -8.32 -0.62 -14.14
C ASP A 557 -7.08 -1.54 -14.17
N HIS A 558 -6.63 -1.91 -15.38
CA HIS A 558 -5.50 -2.83 -15.62
C HIS A 558 -4.52 -2.29 -16.67
N PRO A 559 -3.73 -1.24 -16.36
CA PRO A 559 -2.94 -0.50 -17.35
C PRO A 559 -1.76 -1.26 -17.96
N ALA A 560 -1.30 -2.34 -17.31
CA ALA A 560 -0.14 -3.13 -17.72
C ALA A 560 -0.51 -4.48 -18.37
N ASP A 561 -1.79 -4.76 -18.61
CA ASP A 561 -2.22 -6.06 -19.13
C ASP A 561 -2.00 -6.17 -20.65
N PRO A 562 -1.14 -7.10 -21.12
CA PRO A 562 -0.84 -7.26 -22.54
C PRO A 562 -2.00 -7.81 -23.37
N VAL A 563 -2.97 -8.51 -22.75
CA VAL A 563 -4.16 -9.05 -23.42
C VAL A 563 -5.06 -7.90 -23.88
N LEU A 564 -5.24 -6.87 -23.06
CA LEU A 564 -6.04 -5.69 -23.39
C LEU A 564 -5.44 -4.87 -24.55
N ASP A 565 -4.12 -4.75 -24.60
CA ASP A 565 -3.44 -4.07 -25.70
C ASP A 565 -3.53 -4.85 -27.01
N ALA A 566 -3.37 -6.18 -26.94
CA ALA A 566 -3.55 -7.05 -28.10
C ALA A 566 -5.00 -7.02 -28.61
N LEU A 567 -5.99 -7.06 -27.71
CA LEU A 567 -7.41 -6.99 -28.05
C LEU A 567 -7.78 -5.65 -28.69
N ARG A 568 -7.31 -4.53 -28.14
CA ARG A 568 -7.50 -3.21 -28.77
C ARG A 568 -6.92 -3.18 -30.19
N GLY A 569 -5.70 -3.67 -30.36
CA GLY A 569 -5.05 -3.72 -31.67
C GLY A 569 -5.81 -4.59 -32.68
N LEU A 570 -6.47 -5.65 -32.21
CA LEU A 570 -7.35 -6.49 -33.03
C LEU A 570 -8.64 -5.74 -33.43
N VAL A 571 -9.27 -5.03 -32.51
CA VAL A 571 -10.47 -4.22 -32.79
C VAL A 571 -10.18 -3.09 -33.79
N GLU A 572 -9.06 -2.38 -33.64
CA GLU A 572 -8.65 -1.34 -34.60
C GLU A 572 -8.40 -1.90 -36.01
N ALA A 573 -7.82 -3.10 -36.09
CA ALA A 573 -7.60 -3.80 -37.36
C ALA A 573 -8.93 -4.23 -38.01
N GLU A 574 -9.91 -4.67 -37.20
CA GLU A 574 -11.27 -5.01 -37.66
C GLU A 574 -11.98 -3.79 -38.23
N GLU A 575 -11.93 -2.66 -37.52
CA GLU A 575 -12.55 -1.42 -37.99
C GLU A 575 -11.98 -1.01 -39.35
N THR A 576 -10.65 -1.06 -39.49
CA THR A 576 -9.97 -0.73 -40.74
C THR A 576 -10.44 -1.64 -41.88
N TRP A 577 -10.55 -2.95 -41.64
CA TRP A 577 -11.05 -3.91 -42.63
C TRP A 577 -12.50 -3.61 -43.07
N ARG A 578 -13.38 -3.32 -42.11
CA ARG A 578 -14.79 -2.98 -42.39
C ARG A 578 -14.91 -1.69 -43.19
N GLN A 579 -14.15 -0.65 -42.85
CA GLN A 579 -14.14 0.61 -43.58
C GLN A 579 -13.70 0.39 -45.04
N SER A 580 -12.63 -0.38 -45.26
CA SER A 580 -12.17 -0.68 -46.61
C SER A 580 -13.17 -1.54 -47.41
N LYS A 581 -13.86 -2.49 -46.75
CA LYS A 581 -14.95 -3.24 -47.38
C LYS A 581 -16.15 -2.34 -47.73
N ALA A 582 -16.52 -1.40 -46.86
CA ALA A 582 -17.63 -0.47 -47.09
C ALA A 582 -17.36 0.48 -48.27
N ARG A 583 -16.10 0.91 -48.44
CA ARG A 583 -15.64 1.68 -49.60
C ARG A 583 -15.54 0.87 -50.89
N LYS A 584 -15.68 -0.45 -50.80
CA LYS A 584 -15.51 -1.42 -51.91
C LYS A 584 -14.10 -1.35 -52.50
N ASP A 585 -13.10 -1.18 -51.64
CA ASP A 585 -11.70 -1.08 -52.05
C ASP A 585 -11.29 -2.31 -52.90
N PRO A 586 -10.41 -2.13 -53.91
CA PRO A 586 -9.95 -3.21 -54.75
C PRO A 586 -9.19 -4.27 -53.94
N PRO A 587 -9.13 -5.54 -54.38
CA PRO A 587 -8.48 -6.60 -53.61
C PRO A 587 -7.03 -6.30 -53.22
N LEU A 588 -6.29 -5.55 -54.04
CA LEU A 588 -4.91 -5.13 -53.74
C LEU A 588 -4.82 -4.36 -52.41
N GLU A 589 -5.80 -3.52 -52.12
CA GLU A 589 -5.86 -2.71 -50.90
C GLU A 589 -6.44 -3.49 -49.71
N LEU A 590 -7.26 -4.52 -49.96
CA LEU A 590 -7.82 -5.36 -48.91
C LEU A 590 -6.82 -6.35 -48.32
N ILE A 591 -5.86 -6.85 -49.11
CA ILE A 591 -4.88 -7.87 -48.67
C ILE A 591 -4.10 -7.43 -47.41
N PRO A 592 -3.49 -6.23 -47.33
CA PRO A 592 -2.75 -5.82 -46.14
C PRO A 592 -3.62 -5.69 -44.89
N HIS A 593 -4.89 -5.27 -45.05
CA HIS A 593 -5.83 -5.16 -43.94
C HIS A 593 -6.20 -6.52 -43.35
N LEU A 594 -6.48 -7.51 -44.21
CA LEU A 594 -6.75 -8.88 -43.75
C LEU A 594 -5.52 -9.50 -43.09
N LYS A 595 -4.33 -9.29 -43.64
CA LYS A 595 -3.09 -9.78 -43.02
C LYS A 595 -2.88 -9.20 -41.63
N ARG A 596 -3.09 -7.89 -41.47
CA ARG A 596 -3.00 -7.22 -40.17
C ARG A 596 -3.98 -7.80 -39.15
N LEU A 597 -5.18 -8.18 -39.57
CA LEU A 597 -6.16 -8.87 -38.72
C LEU A 597 -5.65 -10.23 -38.21
N TYR A 598 -5.09 -11.07 -39.09
CA TYR A 598 -4.47 -12.34 -38.68
C TYR A 598 -3.29 -12.13 -37.72
N ASP A 599 -2.43 -11.15 -37.99
CA ASP A 599 -1.27 -10.87 -37.12
C ASP A 599 -1.69 -10.42 -35.72
N ARG A 600 -2.73 -9.57 -35.63
CA ARG A 600 -3.28 -9.13 -34.35
C ARG A 600 -4.00 -10.25 -33.61
N TRP A 601 -4.64 -11.14 -34.36
CA TRP A 601 -5.27 -12.32 -33.79
C TRP A 601 -4.24 -13.28 -33.19
N GLU A 602 -3.18 -13.61 -33.94
CA GLU A 602 -2.08 -14.45 -33.44
C GLU A 602 -1.39 -13.83 -32.22
N ALA A 603 -1.18 -12.51 -32.21
CA ALA A 603 -0.62 -11.81 -31.05
C ALA A 603 -1.51 -11.96 -29.81
N LEU A 604 -2.84 -11.79 -29.94
CA LEU A 604 -3.77 -12.01 -28.84
C LEU A 604 -3.70 -13.46 -28.34
N GLN A 605 -3.65 -14.44 -29.25
CA GLN A 605 -3.49 -15.85 -28.90
C GLN A 605 -2.19 -16.15 -28.15
N GLY A 606 -1.12 -15.42 -28.45
CA GLY A 606 0.18 -15.53 -27.75
C GLY A 606 0.13 -15.04 -26.29
N HIS A 607 -0.73 -14.07 -25.99
CA HIS A 607 -0.85 -13.48 -24.66
C HIS A 607 -1.82 -14.21 -23.73
N LEU A 608 -2.76 -15.00 -24.26
CA LEU A 608 -3.69 -15.81 -23.45
C LEU A 608 -2.99 -17.03 -22.83
N SER A 609 -3.17 -17.23 -21.52
CA SER A 609 -2.77 -18.42 -20.79
C SER A 609 -3.54 -19.67 -21.23
N ALA A 610 -3.10 -20.85 -20.81
CA ALA A 610 -3.79 -22.11 -21.13
C ALA A 610 -5.22 -22.15 -20.58
N GLU A 611 -5.44 -21.64 -19.38
CA GLU A 611 -6.77 -21.60 -18.75
C GLU A 611 -7.71 -20.62 -19.46
N GLU A 612 -7.23 -19.42 -19.80
CA GLU A 612 -8.01 -18.44 -20.55
C GLU A 612 -8.35 -18.95 -21.95
N LYS A 613 -7.42 -19.63 -22.62
CA LYS A 613 -7.66 -20.29 -23.92
C LYS A 613 -8.80 -21.30 -23.85
N THR A 614 -8.90 -22.05 -22.77
CA THR A 614 -10.01 -22.99 -22.53
C THR A 614 -11.31 -22.25 -22.23
N ARG A 615 -11.29 -21.21 -21.38
CA ARG A 615 -12.48 -20.41 -21.03
C ARG A 615 -13.05 -19.62 -22.21
N LEU A 616 -12.23 -19.33 -23.22
CA LEU A 616 -12.58 -18.57 -24.42
C LEU A 616 -12.70 -19.42 -25.69
N ALA A 617 -12.68 -20.76 -25.59
CA ALA A 617 -12.61 -21.66 -26.75
C ALA A 617 -13.67 -21.34 -27.81
N ASP A 618 -14.94 -21.29 -27.44
CA ASP A 618 -16.07 -21.05 -28.36
C ASP A 618 -15.95 -19.70 -29.09
N ALA A 619 -15.64 -18.62 -28.36
CA ALA A 619 -15.49 -17.30 -28.94
C ALA A 619 -14.26 -17.22 -29.87
N ARG A 620 -13.19 -17.95 -29.53
CA ARG A 620 -11.98 -18.01 -30.35
C ARG A 620 -12.20 -18.75 -31.65
N GLU A 621 -12.86 -19.90 -31.59
CA GLU A 621 -13.18 -20.71 -32.76
C GLU A 621 -14.13 -19.95 -33.70
N ALA A 622 -15.17 -19.31 -33.16
CA ALA A 622 -16.10 -18.51 -33.95
C ALA A 622 -15.42 -17.33 -34.66
N PHE A 623 -14.48 -16.64 -34.00
CA PHE A 623 -13.75 -15.54 -34.63
C PHE A 623 -12.77 -16.04 -35.71
N GLN A 624 -12.06 -17.14 -35.45
CA GLN A 624 -11.17 -17.78 -36.41
C GLN A 624 -11.93 -18.20 -37.69
N GLU A 625 -13.09 -18.83 -37.54
CA GLU A 625 -13.96 -19.22 -38.66
C GLU A 625 -14.35 -18.01 -39.52
N ARG A 626 -14.69 -16.86 -38.90
CA ARG A 626 -15.02 -15.62 -39.61
C ARG A 626 -13.82 -15.06 -40.37
N LEU A 627 -12.62 -15.10 -39.79
CA LEU A 627 -11.39 -14.68 -40.48
C LEU A 627 -11.12 -15.55 -41.70
N ASP A 628 -11.26 -16.87 -41.56
CA ASP A 628 -11.07 -17.80 -42.67
C ASP A 628 -12.11 -17.61 -43.77
N ASN A 629 -13.37 -17.36 -43.43
CA ASN A 629 -14.42 -17.02 -44.39
C ASN A 629 -14.10 -15.75 -45.19
N ARG A 630 -13.53 -14.72 -44.55
CA ARG A 630 -13.10 -13.48 -45.24
C ARG A 630 -11.91 -13.72 -46.16
N ARG A 631 -10.96 -14.55 -45.73
CA ARG A 631 -9.85 -14.97 -46.58
C ARG A 631 -10.38 -15.70 -47.81
N ASN A 632 -11.34 -16.60 -47.64
CA ASN A 632 -11.96 -17.34 -48.74
C ASN A 632 -12.72 -16.42 -49.72
N ASP A 633 -13.47 -15.42 -49.22
CA ASP A 633 -14.14 -14.41 -50.06
C ASP A 633 -13.13 -13.58 -50.88
N LEU A 634 -12.09 -13.06 -50.21
CA LEU A 634 -11.04 -12.28 -50.87
C LEU A 634 -10.31 -13.13 -51.91
N ARG A 635 -10.00 -14.39 -51.57
CA ARG A 635 -9.39 -15.37 -52.47
C ARG A 635 -10.24 -15.59 -53.71
N ALA A 636 -11.55 -15.84 -53.56
CA ALA A 636 -12.46 -16.02 -54.68
C ALA A 636 -12.47 -14.82 -55.64
N ARG A 637 -12.47 -13.60 -55.08
CA ARG A 637 -12.37 -12.35 -55.85
C ARG A 637 -11.06 -12.23 -56.61
N ILE A 638 -9.95 -12.65 -56.01
CA ILE A 638 -8.60 -12.56 -56.61
C ILE A 638 -8.38 -13.63 -57.67
N THR A 639 -8.86 -14.86 -57.47
CA THR A 639 -8.73 -15.95 -58.46
C THR A 639 -9.43 -15.65 -59.77
N GLY A 640 -10.50 -14.84 -59.73
CA GLY A 640 -11.19 -14.36 -60.93
C GLY A 640 -10.48 -13.20 -61.65
N MET A 641 -9.43 -12.62 -61.05
CA MET A 641 -8.68 -11.52 -61.65
C MET A 641 -7.46 -12.02 -62.42
N ASP A 642 -7.21 -11.42 -63.57
CA ASP A 642 -5.97 -11.64 -64.33
C ASP A 642 -4.94 -10.55 -64.04
N SER A 643 -4.70 -10.31 -62.74
CA SER A 643 -3.77 -9.30 -62.26
C SER A 643 -2.66 -9.95 -61.43
N LEU A 644 -1.49 -10.12 -62.06
CA LEU A 644 -0.31 -10.69 -61.42
C LEU A 644 0.13 -9.94 -60.15
N PRO A 645 0.13 -8.59 -60.09
CA PRO A 645 0.48 -7.86 -58.86
C PRO A 645 -0.41 -8.18 -57.66
N VAL A 646 -1.71 -8.42 -57.89
CA VAL A 646 -2.67 -8.77 -56.82
C VAL A 646 -2.37 -10.16 -56.28
N LEU A 647 -2.13 -11.12 -57.17
CA LEU A 647 -1.77 -12.50 -56.81
C LEU A 647 -0.42 -12.57 -56.08
N GLU A 648 0.59 -11.82 -56.55
CA GLU A 648 1.89 -11.69 -55.88
C GLU A 648 1.73 -11.13 -54.46
N THR A 649 0.94 -10.07 -54.31
CA THR A 649 0.70 -9.42 -53.00
C THR A 649 -0.04 -10.37 -52.06
N TYR A 650 -1.06 -11.09 -52.54
CA TYR A 650 -1.80 -12.07 -51.74
C TYR A 650 -0.90 -13.21 -51.29
N ARG A 651 -0.11 -13.79 -52.21
CA ARG A 651 0.81 -14.90 -51.91
C ARG A 651 1.84 -14.53 -50.84
N ARG A 652 2.37 -13.30 -50.90
CA ARG A 652 3.29 -12.80 -49.86
C ARG A 652 2.63 -12.64 -48.50
N ALA A 653 1.37 -12.20 -48.48
CA ALA A 653 0.60 -12.08 -47.25
C ALA A 653 0.23 -13.46 -46.66
N PHE A 654 -0.08 -14.44 -47.52
CA PHE A 654 -0.56 -15.78 -47.13
C PHE A 654 0.26 -16.88 -47.81
N PRO A 655 1.52 -17.11 -47.38
CA PRO A 655 2.43 -18.08 -47.99
C PRO A 655 2.03 -19.55 -47.79
N ASN A 656 1.01 -19.85 -47.00
CA ASN A 656 0.53 -21.20 -46.74
C ASN A 656 -0.82 -21.52 -47.41
N ASP A 657 -1.39 -20.60 -48.20
CA ASP A 657 -2.66 -20.83 -48.90
C ASP A 657 -2.46 -21.71 -50.15
N THR A 658 -2.78 -23.00 -50.02
CA THR A 658 -2.57 -24.02 -51.06
C THR A 658 -3.49 -23.84 -52.26
N GLU A 659 -4.68 -23.24 -52.10
CA GLU A 659 -5.61 -23.05 -53.22
C GLU A 659 -5.13 -21.97 -54.19
N ILE A 660 -4.59 -20.87 -53.67
CA ILE A 660 -3.94 -19.85 -54.54
C ILE A 660 -2.70 -20.42 -55.21
N GLN A 661 -1.93 -21.25 -54.49
CA GLN A 661 -0.79 -21.92 -55.09
C GLN A 661 -1.23 -22.80 -56.28
N ASN A 662 -2.21 -23.69 -56.10
CA ASN A 662 -2.73 -24.52 -57.18
C ASN A 662 -3.29 -23.70 -58.35
N SER A 663 -3.95 -22.57 -58.07
CA SER A 663 -4.46 -21.67 -59.11
C SER A 663 -3.34 -21.03 -59.93
N LEU A 664 -2.26 -20.60 -59.27
CA LEU A 664 -1.07 -20.03 -59.91
C LEU A 664 -0.29 -21.06 -60.71
N GLU A 665 -0.15 -22.29 -60.19
CA GLU A 665 0.45 -23.41 -60.90
C GLU A 665 -0.32 -23.71 -62.19
N LYS A 666 -1.66 -23.82 -62.12
CA LYS A 666 -2.50 -24.01 -63.31
C LYS A 666 -2.39 -22.85 -64.31
N LYS A 667 -2.29 -21.60 -63.83
CA LYS A 667 -2.09 -20.44 -64.71
C LYS A 667 -0.72 -20.50 -65.40
N LEU A 668 0.33 -20.89 -64.67
CA LEU A 668 1.67 -21.07 -65.20
C LEU A 668 1.70 -22.16 -66.27
N GLU A 669 1.10 -23.32 -66.02
CA GLU A 669 0.99 -24.43 -66.97
C GLU A 669 0.25 -24.02 -68.24
N ASN A 670 -0.87 -23.30 -68.11
CA ASN A 670 -1.64 -22.82 -69.27
C ASN A 670 -0.82 -21.84 -70.12
N LEU A 671 -0.12 -20.91 -69.47
CA LEU A 671 0.73 -19.92 -70.13
C LEU A 671 1.93 -20.58 -70.82
N GLU A 672 2.56 -21.54 -70.17
CA GLU A 672 3.62 -22.36 -70.74
C GLU A 672 3.12 -23.06 -72.01
N LYS A 673 1.96 -23.73 -71.94
CA LYS A 673 1.36 -24.43 -73.06
C LYS A 673 0.99 -23.49 -74.21
N GLU A 674 0.40 -22.33 -73.90
CA GLU A 674 0.03 -21.32 -74.90
C GLU A 674 1.27 -20.78 -75.62
N LEU A 675 2.34 -20.47 -74.89
CA LEU A 675 3.61 -20.01 -75.46
C LEU A 675 4.29 -21.09 -76.31
N GLN A 676 4.30 -22.35 -75.84
CA GLN A 676 4.87 -23.47 -76.59
C GLN A 676 4.14 -23.73 -77.90
N GLN A 677 2.80 -23.66 -77.89
CA GLN A 677 1.98 -23.84 -79.09
C GLN A 677 2.07 -22.66 -80.06
N SER A 678 2.33 -21.47 -79.52
CA SER A 678 2.43 -20.23 -80.30
C SER A 678 3.79 -20.11 -80.99
N LEU A 679 4.87 -20.67 -80.44
CA LEU A 679 6.18 -20.60 -81.08
C LEU A 679 6.18 -21.29 -82.46
N PRO A 680 6.54 -20.59 -83.54
CA PRO A 680 6.51 -21.15 -84.88
C PRO A 680 7.60 -22.19 -85.06
N LEU A 681 7.23 -23.29 -85.72
CA LEU A 681 8.10 -24.43 -85.98
C LEU A 681 8.90 -24.29 -87.28
N GLU A 682 8.49 -23.40 -88.18
CA GLU A 682 9.11 -23.22 -89.50
C GLU A 682 9.76 -21.84 -89.65
N GLU A 683 10.95 -21.78 -90.26
CA GLU A 683 11.61 -20.50 -90.52
C GLU A 683 10.84 -19.75 -91.63
N PRO A 684 10.47 -18.46 -91.42
CA PRO A 684 9.78 -17.67 -92.43
C PRO A 684 10.66 -17.49 -93.68
N THR A 685 10.09 -17.80 -94.84
CA THR A 685 10.82 -17.79 -96.13
C THR A 685 10.50 -16.58 -97.01
N THR A 686 9.43 -15.84 -96.71
CA THR A 686 9.05 -14.64 -97.45
C THR A 686 9.11 -13.39 -96.57
N LEU A 687 9.25 -12.21 -97.21
CA LEU A 687 9.33 -10.94 -96.48
C LEU A 687 8.07 -10.64 -95.63
N PRO A 688 6.83 -10.83 -96.13
CA PRO A 688 5.63 -10.67 -95.30
C PRO A 688 5.57 -11.64 -94.12
N ASP A 689 6.08 -12.86 -94.28
CA ASP A 689 6.11 -13.85 -93.19
C ASP A 689 7.12 -13.46 -92.11
N LEU A 690 8.28 -12.91 -92.50
CA LEU A 690 9.27 -12.36 -91.58
C LEU A 690 8.72 -11.20 -90.74
N GLN A 691 7.97 -10.28 -91.35
CA GLN A 691 7.36 -9.17 -90.63
C GLN A 691 6.31 -9.67 -89.62
N LYS A 692 5.40 -10.54 -90.06
CA LYS A 692 4.40 -11.16 -89.19
C LYS A 692 5.06 -11.89 -88.02
N GLN A 693 6.19 -12.56 -88.28
CA GLN A 693 6.94 -13.27 -87.26
C GLN A 693 7.51 -12.34 -86.17
N VAL A 694 8.03 -11.17 -86.55
CA VAL A 694 8.55 -10.16 -85.62
C VAL A 694 7.44 -9.54 -84.79
N GLU A 695 6.31 -9.18 -85.41
CA GLU A 695 5.13 -8.65 -84.72
C GLU A 695 4.58 -9.66 -83.73
N PHE A 696 4.51 -10.93 -84.12
CA PHE A 696 4.04 -12.02 -83.28
C PHE A 696 4.96 -12.29 -82.08
N LEU A 697 6.29 -12.37 -82.27
CA LEU A 697 7.24 -12.51 -81.16
C LEU A 697 7.22 -11.30 -80.21
N SER A 698 6.90 -10.11 -80.72
CA SER A 698 6.70 -8.91 -79.89
C SER A 698 5.49 -9.04 -78.98
N GLN A 699 4.45 -9.74 -79.41
CA GLN A 699 3.25 -10.02 -78.61
C GLN A 699 3.50 -11.11 -77.56
N LEU A 700 4.35 -12.11 -77.85
CA LEU A 700 4.68 -13.19 -76.91
C LEU A 700 5.66 -12.76 -75.79
N TYR A 701 6.48 -11.75 -76.02
CA TYR A 701 7.51 -11.33 -75.06
C TYR A 701 6.95 -10.94 -73.67
N PRO A 702 5.90 -10.09 -73.54
CA PRO A 702 5.28 -9.78 -72.25
C PRO A 702 4.67 -11.00 -71.55
N GLN A 703 4.16 -11.97 -72.30
CA GLN A 703 3.63 -13.22 -71.76
C GLN A 703 4.74 -14.07 -71.13
N ALA A 704 5.91 -14.15 -71.77
CA ALA A 704 7.07 -14.83 -71.20
C ALA A 704 7.61 -14.14 -69.93
N GLU A 705 7.58 -12.80 -69.87
CA GLU A 705 7.96 -12.07 -68.64
C GLU A 705 7.00 -12.38 -67.49
N ASN A 706 5.70 -12.46 -67.77
CA ASN A 706 4.69 -12.89 -66.81
C ASN A 706 4.91 -14.35 -66.36
N GLY A 707 5.31 -15.24 -67.27
CA GLY A 707 5.64 -16.63 -66.96
C GLY A 707 6.81 -16.77 -66.02
N VAL A 708 7.92 -16.06 -66.26
CA VAL A 708 9.09 -16.04 -65.36
C VAL A 708 8.71 -15.52 -63.98
N ARG A 709 7.90 -14.46 -63.91
CA ARG A 709 7.43 -13.90 -62.62
C ARG A 709 6.53 -14.87 -61.86
N LEU A 710 5.58 -15.52 -62.54
CA LEU A 710 4.70 -16.53 -61.96
C LEU A 710 5.49 -17.74 -61.46
N ALA A 711 6.42 -18.27 -62.26
CA ALA A 711 7.29 -19.39 -61.90
C ALA A 711 8.11 -19.07 -60.65
N LYS A 712 8.71 -17.88 -60.60
CA LYS A 712 9.44 -17.39 -59.42
C LYS A 712 8.55 -17.26 -58.19
N LEU A 713 7.31 -16.79 -58.36
CA LEU A 713 6.36 -16.59 -57.25
C LEU A 713 5.97 -17.92 -56.58
N ILE A 714 5.85 -18.99 -57.35
CA ILE A 714 5.46 -20.32 -56.85
C ILE A 714 6.65 -21.27 -56.65
N GLY A 715 7.88 -20.81 -56.91
CA GLY A 715 9.10 -21.59 -56.71
C GLY A 715 9.33 -22.70 -57.74
N GLN A 716 8.76 -22.57 -58.95
CA GLN A 716 8.93 -23.51 -60.05
C GLN A 716 9.94 -22.98 -61.10
N PRO A 717 10.64 -23.87 -61.82
CA PRO A 717 11.51 -23.46 -62.93
C PRO A 717 10.68 -22.99 -64.14
N TRP A 718 11.16 -21.99 -64.87
CA TRP A 718 10.60 -21.58 -66.16
C TRP A 718 11.41 -22.19 -67.31
N PRO A 719 10.78 -22.79 -68.34
CA PRO A 719 11.51 -23.44 -69.43
C PRO A 719 12.46 -22.49 -70.15
N GLU A 720 13.72 -22.93 -70.36
CA GLU A 720 14.76 -22.11 -71.00
C GLU A 720 14.35 -21.59 -72.38
N ALA A 721 13.67 -22.43 -73.16
CA ALA A 721 13.23 -22.10 -74.51
C ALA A 721 12.15 -21.00 -74.56
N LEU A 722 11.43 -20.78 -73.45
CA LEU A 722 10.35 -19.79 -73.33
C LEU A 722 10.80 -18.54 -72.57
N LYS A 723 12.09 -18.42 -72.25
CA LYS A 723 12.60 -17.26 -71.55
C LYS A 723 12.44 -15.99 -72.40
N PRO A 724 12.09 -14.84 -71.79
CA PRO A 724 11.98 -13.57 -72.50
C PRO A 724 13.22 -13.25 -73.34
N GLU A 725 14.42 -13.55 -72.82
CA GLU A 725 15.69 -13.34 -73.50
C GLU A 725 15.79 -14.16 -74.79
N LYS A 726 15.28 -15.40 -74.80
CA LYS A 726 15.29 -16.27 -75.98
C LYS A 726 14.27 -15.84 -77.04
N ILE A 727 13.10 -15.38 -76.61
CA ILE A 727 12.10 -14.80 -77.51
C ILE A 727 12.61 -13.48 -78.10
N ALA A 728 13.29 -12.64 -77.31
CA ALA A 728 13.91 -11.40 -77.76
C ALA A 728 15.07 -11.65 -78.75
N GLU A 729 15.93 -12.63 -78.47
CA GLU A 729 17.02 -13.06 -79.35
C GLU A 729 16.48 -13.51 -80.72
N GLN A 730 15.43 -14.34 -80.73
CA GLN A 730 14.77 -14.76 -81.97
C GLN A 730 14.12 -13.58 -82.71
N ARG A 731 13.44 -12.68 -81.98
CA ARG A 731 12.83 -11.48 -82.57
C ARG A 731 13.89 -10.62 -83.25
N GLU A 732 15.02 -10.40 -82.60
CA GLU A 732 16.13 -9.61 -83.16
C GLU A 732 16.73 -10.29 -84.40
N LYS A 733 16.94 -11.61 -84.35
CA LYS A 733 17.40 -12.41 -85.51
C LYS A 733 16.47 -12.20 -86.72
N TYR A 734 15.16 -12.33 -86.54
CA TYR A 734 14.19 -12.17 -87.62
C TYR A 734 14.02 -10.71 -88.06
N THR A 735 14.15 -9.75 -87.15
CA THR A 735 14.13 -8.32 -87.48
C THR A 735 15.30 -7.95 -88.38
N LYS A 736 16.52 -8.42 -88.07
CA LYS A 736 17.70 -8.22 -88.92
C LYS A 736 17.52 -8.86 -90.29
N ARG A 737 17.07 -10.12 -90.34
CA ARG A 737 16.81 -10.81 -91.60
C ARG A 737 15.72 -10.13 -92.44
N TRP A 738 14.66 -9.64 -91.79
CA TRP A 738 13.61 -8.85 -92.44
C TRP A 738 14.15 -7.55 -93.05
N GLN A 739 14.96 -6.80 -92.28
CA GLN A 739 15.59 -5.57 -92.75
C GLN A 739 16.54 -5.81 -93.92
N GLU A 740 17.35 -6.89 -93.87
CA GLU A 740 18.24 -7.28 -94.96
C GLU A 740 17.48 -7.64 -96.24
N VAL A 741 16.45 -8.49 -96.14
CA VAL A 741 15.65 -8.90 -97.30
C VAL A 741 14.87 -7.71 -97.87
N ALA A 742 14.31 -6.84 -97.03
CA ALA A 742 13.64 -5.61 -97.47
C ALA A 742 14.62 -4.69 -98.21
N TYR A 743 15.82 -4.50 -97.67
CA TYR A 743 16.86 -3.69 -98.28
C TYR A 743 17.29 -4.22 -99.65
N TYR A 744 17.46 -5.54 -99.80
CA TYR A 744 17.80 -6.14 -101.10
C TYR A 744 16.65 -6.02 -102.12
N LEU A 745 15.39 -6.13 -101.69
CA LEU A 745 14.22 -5.99 -102.55
C LEU A 745 13.93 -4.55 -102.97
N GLU A 746 14.32 -3.54 -102.19
CA GLU A 746 14.23 -2.12 -102.58
C GLU A 746 15.30 -1.69 -103.58
N ARG A 747 16.41 -2.43 -103.67
CA ARG A 747 17.58 -2.09 -104.50
C ARG A 747 17.59 -2.79 -105.86
N TYR A 748 16.83 -3.86 -106.01
CA TYR A 748 16.49 -4.53 -107.27
C TYR A 748 15.21 -3.94 -107.86
#